data_AF-A0A968XKC2-F1
#
_entry.id   AF-A0A968XKC2-F1
#
_cell.length_a   1.000
_cell.length_b   1.000
_cell.length_c   1.000
_cell.angle_alpha   90.00
_cell.angle_beta   90.00
_cell.angle_gamma   90.00
#
_symmetry.space_group_name_H-M   'P 1'
#
loop_
_entity.id
_entity.type
_entity.pdbx_description
1 polymer ?
#
loop_
_entity_poly.entity_id
_entity_poly.type
_entity_poly.pdbx_seq_one_letter_code
_entity_poly.pdbx_strand_id
1 'polypeptide(L)'
;MNQLLEIAIQIGSALSTAHKAGIIHRDIKPDNVMIRQDGIIKVLDFGLAKVSLKLNDIDSEANTQEKLSTLQGVVMGTPNYMSPEQTRGKKIDTRTDIWSFGVSFYQMLTRKLPFQGETTSDIIASILKSEPPPLTQFVPDVSPQLERITLKALRKSRRERYQTIDEFLAEIKRFHRDLEFGNKTESLNFRISDQIENEKQTDAEVTRITAGNSIRSGKFSSIFSQTFQKAKTHPVSFGLIFMTVVSLIIAVGLGFSKLNLSTGQPDSFQKMKVAKLTYDATVTNVAAISPDGKTIAYATRMDGRETLWIRQIASGSTLQLVPPAEVTYYGVTFSNDINYVYYTVHEKGAENLFEISVLGGNPRKIVNNISSRVAFSPDGKMMAFVRLFGSLILADARGGGEKILGNAGEGEFWNHPEWSPGGKSIVVAVDAESKGHLLEVAVDSGETKRLKANDWAIISGISWLSDGSGLIVGGLNAETKFSQLWFLSYPDGNLRRITNDLETYTRPDTTADNKSLIAVKPERLFNIWFSADGTPNSLKRLTLEEGKDDGLSGLAQAPQGKIVYTVGINDTIDIWSVNADGGDNRQLTFDQALNFQPIVSPDGKYVIFVSNRSGKNNLWRMNIDGTEPTILIENARAVSEPNFTPDGKWIIYKQMESADLSTIWKINVEDKRTVQLTRIVSSSPTVSPDGKFFACYYSTPEYIGTPDKLAIISIDGGQPLKLLDFPLVLKSKQFRWANDGKSLIYIDKRDRIDNLWAQPISGEPPKQLTFFDSGKIYKFALAPDGKGFAFSRGNESSDVVMFSDFR
;
A
#
# COMPACT_ATOMS: atom_id res chain seq x y z
N MET A 1 30.31 -3.64 21.80
CA MET A 1 29.50 -3.72 23.03
C MET A 1 28.75 -2.42 23.29
N ASN A 2 29.41 -1.26 23.40
CA ASN A 2 28.75 0.03 23.68
C ASN A 2 27.60 0.37 22.72
N GLN A 3 27.84 0.32 21.39
CA GLN A 3 26.79 0.58 20.41
C GLN A 3 25.57 -0.34 20.55
N LEU A 4 25.77 -1.61 20.90
CA LEU A 4 24.67 -2.56 21.15
C LEU A 4 23.86 -2.15 22.38
N LEU A 5 24.52 -1.72 23.44
CA LEU A 5 23.87 -1.26 24.67
C LEU A 5 23.12 0.06 24.44
N GLU A 6 23.65 0.98 23.64
CA GLU A 6 22.95 2.20 23.21
C GLU A 6 21.67 1.87 22.43
N ILE A 7 21.73 0.92 21.50
CA ILE A 7 20.56 0.43 20.75
C ILE A 7 19.52 -0.16 21.73
N ALA A 8 19.96 -1.05 22.63
CA ALA A 8 19.08 -1.68 23.62
C ALA A 8 18.41 -0.65 24.55
N ILE A 9 19.15 0.39 24.96
CA ILE A 9 18.62 1.48 25.79
C ILE A 9 17.52 2.25 25.04
N GLN A 10 17.70 2.55 23.75
CA GLN A 10 16.69 3.25 22.96
C GLN A 10 15.45 2.38 22.74
N ILE A 11 15.59 1.09 22.41
CA ILE A 11 14.46 0.15 22.26
C ILE A 11 13.66 0.07 23.56
N GLY A 12 14.31 -0.18 24.69
CA GLY A 12 13.61 -0.28 25.96
C GLY A 12 12.97 1.05 26.38
N SER A 13 13.55 2.20 26.01
CA SER A 13 12.96 3.52 26.29
C SER A 13 11.68 3.77 25.48
N ALA A 14 11.64 3.31 24.23
CA ALA A 14 10.41 3.32 23.42
C ALA A 14 9.33 2.42 24.05
N LEU A 15 9.71 1.21 24.47
CA LEU A 15 8.81 0.29 25.17
C LEU A 15 8.29 0.84 26.50
N SER A 16 9.14 1.52 27.28
CA SER A 16 8.75 2.20 28.52
C SER A 16 7.68 3.26 28.28
N THR A 17 7.86 4.05 27.22
CA THR A 17 6.90 5.09 26.83
C THR A 17 5.56 4.46 26.44
N ALA A 18 5.58 3.39 25.64
CA ALA A 18 4.38 2.66 25.24
C ALA A 18 3.66 2.02 26.43
N HIS A 19 4.39 1.35 27.33
CA HIS A 19 3.82 0.71 28.52
C HIS A 19 3.16 1.71 29.47
N LYS A 20 3.74 2.92 29.61
CA LYS A 20 3.14 4.03 30.37
C LYS A 20 1.85 4.56 29.73
N ALA A 21 1.74 4.47 28.41
CA ALA A 21 0.51 4.78 27.67
C ALA A 21 -0.50 3.60 27.66
N GLY A 22 -0.22 2.49 28.36
CA GLY A 22 -1.08 1.30 28.38
C GLY A 22 -1.01 0.44 27.12
N ILE A 23 -0.04 0.69 26.24
CA ILE A 23 0.13 -0.02 24.96
C ILE A 23 1.14 -1.16 25.16
N ILE A 24 0.76 -2.38 24.78
CA ILE A 24 1.66 -3.55 24.70
C ILE A 24 1.97 -3.77 23.21
N HIS A 25 3.23 -3.89 22.84
CA HIS A 25 3.67 -4.02 21.46
C HIS A 25 3.36 -5.40 20.85
N ARG A 26 3.57 -6.47 21.61
CA ARG A 26 3.22 -7.88 21.31
C ARG A 26 4.06 -8.57 20.23
N ASP A 27 4.99 -7.87 19.59
CA ASP A 27 5.76 -8.39 18.45
C ASP A 27 7.17 -7.78 18.38
N ILE A 28 7.85 -7.60 19.52
CA ILE A 28 9.22 -7.05 19.50
C ILE A 28 10.19 -8.07 18.90
N LYS A 29 10.83 -7.68 17.80
CA LYS A 29 11.84 -8.44 17.06
C LYS A 29 12.72 -7.48 16.24
N PRO A 30 13.88 -7.91 15.74
CA PRO A 30 14.76 -7.06 14.94
C PRO A 30 14.07 -6.42 13.73
N ASP A 31 13.15 -7.13 13.05
CA ASP A 31 12.42 -6.60 11.89
C ASP A 31 11.53 -5.38 12.24
N ASN A 32 11.11 -5.26 13.50
CA ASN A 32 10.27 -4.16 13.99
C ASN A 32 11.11 -3.08 14.72
N VAL A 33 12.43 -3.08 14.54
CA VAL A 33 13.34 -2.08 15.11
C VAL A 33 14.19 -1.49 13.99
N MET A 34 13.95 -0.21 13.66
CA MET A 34 14.71 0.51 12.65
C MET A 34 15.84 1.31 13.27
N ILE A 35 17.04 1.16 12.70
CA ILE A 35 18.21 1.98 13.01
C ILE A 35 18.37 3.03 11.92
N ARG A 36 18.19 4.31 12.28
CA ARG A 36 18.43 5.42 11.35
C ARG A 36 19.92 5.70 11.21
N GLN A 37 20.31 6.31 10.09
CA GLN A 37 21.70 6.70 9.82
C GLN A 37 22.26 7.71 10.84
N ASP A 38 21.39 8.47 11.51
CA ASP A 38 21.74 9.39 12.60
C ASP A 38 21.86 8.72 13.99
N GLY A 39 21.78 7.38 14.05
CA GLY A 39 21.90 6.60 15.29
C GLY A 39 20.61 6.54 16.13
N ILE A 40 19.51 7.14 15.67
CA ILE A 40 18.22 7.08 16.35
C ILE A 40 17.52 5.76 16.04
N ILE A 41 17.09 5.07 17.10
CA ILE A 41 16.35 3.82 17.01
C ILE A 41 14.85 4.09 17.10
N LYS A 42 14.09 3.59 16.12
CA LYS A 42 12.63 3.63 16.13
C LYS A 42 12.08 2.20 16.25
N VAL A 43 11.19 2.00 17.22
CA VAL A 43 10.40 0.76 17.32
C VAL A 43 9.14 0.95 16.47
N LEU A 44 8.94 0.06 15.51
CA LEU A 44 7.90 0.10 14.48
C LEU A 44 6.82 -0.95 14.78
N ASP A 45 5.65 -0.85 14.13
CA ASP A 45 4.60 -1.89 14.17
C ASP A 45 4.12 -2.28 15.57
N PHE A 46 3.70 -1.28 16.36
CA PHE A 46 2.87 -1.53 17.53
C PHE A 46 1.69 -2.39 17.10
N GLY A 47 1.55 -3.60 17.67
CA GLY A 47 0.66 -4.67 17.22
C GLY A 47 -0.85 -4.40 17.35
N LEU A 48 -1.29 -3.19 17.03
CA LEU A 48 -2.67 -2.70 16.99
C LEU A 48 -3.55 -3.57 16.09
N ALA A 49 -2.98 -4.14 15.01
CA ALA A 49 -3.68 -5.12 14.15
C ALA A 49 -3.99 -6.46 14.84
N LYS A 50 -3.24 -6.84 15.90
CA LYS A 50 -3.45 -8.09 16.66
C LYS A 50 -4.39 -7.91 17.87
N VAL A 51 -4.92 -6.70 18.12
CA VAL A 51 -5.81 -6.40 19.27
C VAL A 51 -7.23 -6.94 19.06
N SER A 52 -7.64 -7.24 17.82
CA SER A 52 -9.00 -7.74 17.50
C SER A 52 -9.29 -9.19 17.95
N LEU A 53 -8.32 -9.87 18.57
CA LEU A 53 -8.49 -11.21 19.15
C LEU A 53 -8.38 -11.14 20.68
N LYS A 54 -9.52 -10.81 21.31
CA LYS A 54 -9.89 -10.92 22.74
C LYS A 54 -9.43 -9.80 23.68
N LEU A 55 -10.42 -9.07 24.19
CA LEU A 55 -10.74 -8.89 25.63
C LEU A 55 -12.23 -8.48 25.73
N ASN A 56 -13.13 -9.45 25.93
CA ASN A 56 -14.34 -9.21 26.70
C ASN A 56 -14.03 -9.70 28.12
N ASP A 57 -14.07 -8.78 29.08
CA ASP A 57 -14.03 -9.09 30.50
C ASP A 57 -15.24 -9.95 30.88
N ILE A 58 -15.00 -11.15 31.41
CA ILE A 58 -15.88 -11.79 32.39
C ILE A 58 -14.98 -12.55 33.39
N ASP A 59 -15.08 -12.15 34.65
CA ASP A 59 -14.57 -12.86 35.81
C ASP A 59 -15.14 -14.27 35.90
N SER A 60 -14.29 -15.29 35.93
CA SER A 60 -14.52 -16.51 36.72
C SER A 60 -13.28 -17.40 36.70
N GLU A 61 -12.69 -17.57 37.89
CA GLU A 61 -11.77 -18.66 38.19
C GLU A 61 -12.57 -19.96 38.32
N ALA A 62 -12.69 -20.74 37.23
CA ALA A 62 -12.91 -22.19 37.30
C ALA A 62 -12.81 -22.83 35.90
N ASN A 63 -12.34 -24.07 35.84
CA ASN A 63 -12.26 -24.97 34.69
C ASN A 63 -11.07 -24.78 33.75
N THR A 64 -9.88 -25.04 34.29
CA THR A 64 -8.67 -25.35 33.51
C THR A 64 -8.39 -26.85 33.59
N GLN A 65 -8.91 -27.66 32.66
CA GLN A 65 -8.25 -28.94 32.29
C GLN A 65 -8.79 -29.66 31.02
N GLU A 66 -9.93 -29.27 30.42
CA GLU A 66 -10.52 -30.05 29.30
C GLU A 66 -10.59 -29.31 27.93
N LYS A 67 -9.56 -28.54 27.57
CA LYS A 67 -9.51 -27.87 26.24
C LYS A 67 -8.12 -27.84 25.62
N LEU A 68 -7.34 -28.90 25.80
CA LEU A 68 -5.91 -28.93 25.48
C LEU A 68 -5.52 -29.89 24.34
N SER A 69 -6.43 -30.30 23.44
CA SER A 69 -6.08 -31.31 22.43
C SER A 69 -6.58 -31.11 20.99
N THR A 70 -7.16 -29.98 20.58
CA THR A 70 -7.64 -29.83 19.17
C THR A 70 -7.44 -28.44 18.54
N LEU A 71 -6.37 -27.74 18.87
CA LEU A 71 -5.91 -26.55 18.11
C LEU A 71 -4.43 -26.69 17.79
N GLN A 72 -4.11 -27.64 16.92
CA GLN A 72 -2.78 -27.81 16.35
C GLN A 72 -2.80 -27.20 14.94
N GLY A 73 -2.00 -26.15 14.71
CA GLY A 73 -1.54 -25.84 13.35
C GLY A 73 -1.90 -24.50 12.70
N VAL A 74 -2.17 -23.41 13.43
CA VAL A 74 -2.08 -22.05 12.83
C VAL A 74 -1.39 -21.11 13.80
N VAL A 75 -0.06 -21.04 13.73
CA VAL A 75 0.72 -19.94 14.33
C VAL A 75 1.27 -19.10 13.18
N MET A 76 0.65 -17.95 13.03
CA MET A 76 0.96 -16.90 12.05
C MET A 76 2.24 -16.16 12.50
N GLY A 77 3.31 -16.26 11.72
CA GLY A 77 4.60 -15.59 11.92
C GLY A 77 5.71 -16.47 12.53
N THR A 78 6.96 -16.00 12.46
CA THR A 78 8.15 -16.66 13.02
C THR A 78 8.02 -16.75 14.57
N PRO A 79 7.82 -17.93 15.17
CA PRO A 79 7.46 -18.08 16.60
C PRO A 79 8.59 -17.69 17.57
N ASN A 80 9.80 -17.48 17.07
CA ASN A 80 11.04 -17.44 17.85
C ASN A 80 11.10 -16.32 18.91
N TYR A 81 10.31 -15.24 18.76
CA TYR A 81 10.25 -14.14 19.73
C TYR A 81 8.99 -14.16 20.60
N MET A 82 8.08 -15.13 20.42
CA MET A 82 6.86 -15.23 21.20
C MET A 82 7.15 -15.61 22.65
N SER A 83 6.42 -15.00 23.59
CA SER A 83 6.49 -15.34 25.01
C SER A 83 5.80 -16.66 25.35
N PRO A 84 6.18 -17.34 26.45
CA PRO A 84 5.54 -18.58 26.91
C PRO A 84 4.04 -18.46 27.22
N GLU A 85 3.55 -17.24 27.48
CA GLU A 85 2.12 -16.94 27.63
C GLU A 85 1.42 -16.76 26.28
N GLN A 86 2.07 -16.14 25.29
CA GLN A 86 1.54 -16.06 23.93
C GLN A 86 1.42 -17.44 23.29
N THR A 87 2.44 -18.29 23.42
CA THR A 87 2.43 -19.66 22.86
C THR A 87 1.42 -20.58 23.55
N ARG A 88 1.02 -20.28 24.79
CA ARG A 88 -0.06 -20.99 25.50
C ARG A 88 -1.43 -20.32 25.34
N GLY A 89 -1.54 -19.21 24.60
CA GLY A 89 -2.78 -18.45 24.46
C GLY A 89 -3.33 -17.86 25.77
N LYS A 90 -2.46 -17.59 26.76
CA LYS A 90 -2.84 -16.99 28.05
C LYS A 90 -2.94 -15.46 27.94
N LYS A 91 -3.66 -14.80 28.86
CA LYS A 91 -3.73 -13.32 28.93
C LYS A 91 -2.32 -12.75 29.02
N ILE A 92 -1.98 -11.85 28.10
CA ILE A 92 -0.69 -11.17 28.00
C ILE A 92 -0.72 -9.84 28.76
N ASP A 93 0.46 -9.36 29.12
CA ASP A 93 0.67 -8.04 29.74
C ASP A 93 2.00 -7.46 29.24
N THR A 94 2.41 -6.30 29.75
CA THR A 94 3.65 -5.61 29.34
C THR A 94 4.93 -6.47 29.47
N ARG A 95 4.92 -7.52 30.33
CA ARG A 95 6.05 -8.46 30.50
C ARG A 95 6.21 -9.41 29.32
N THR A 96 5.24 -9.46 28.41
CA THR A 96 5.38 -10.12 27.11
C THR A 96 6.41 -9.40 26.25
N ASP A 97 6.40 -8.05 26.20
CA ASP A 97 7.40 -7.30 25.44
C ASP A 97 8.80 -7.41 26.05
N ILE A 98 8.89 -7.54 27.39
CA ILE A 98 10.17 -7.80 28.08
C ILE A 98 10.78 -9.12 27.62
N TRP A 99 9.96 -10.17 27.47
CA TRP A 99 10.42 -11.45 26.95
C TRP A 99 10.94 -11.29 25.51
N SER A 100 10.13 -10.74 24.62
CA SER A 100 10.47 -10.61 23.21
C SER A 100 11.71 -9.73 23.00
N PHE A 101 11.81 -8.63 23.75
CA PHE A 101 13.01 -7.80 23.79
C PHE A 101 14.22 -8.54 24.36
N GLY A 102 14.03 -9.38 25.39
CA GLY A 102 15.07 -10.26 25.91
C GLY A 102 15.61 -11.25 24.87
N VAL A 103 14.73 -11.79 24.01
CA VAL A 103 15.13 -12.68 22.89
C VAL A 103 15.95 -11.90 21.86
N SER A 104 15.49 -10.70 21.48
CA SER A 104 16.27 -9.83 20.58
C SER A 104 17.60 -9.42 21.18
N PHE A 105 17.65 -9.12 22.49
CA PHE A 105 18.88 -8.76 23.18
C PHE A 105 19.88 -9.91 23.23
N TYR A 106 19.42 -11.12 23.55
CA TYR A 106 20.22 -12.34 23.48
C TYR A 106 20.80 -12.55 22.07
N GLN A 107 19.97 -12.38 21.04
CA GLN A 107 20.40 -12.54 19.65
C GLN A 107 21.38 -11.47 19.21
N MET A 108 21.22 -10.21 19.64
CA MET A 108 22.20 -9.16 19.38
C MET A 108 23.57 -9.49 19.98
N LEU A 109 23.59 -10.09 21.17
CA LEU A 109 24.82 -10.48 21.86
C LEU A 109 25.50 -11.69 21.21
N THR A 110 24.73 -12.72 20.84
CA THR A 110 25.27 -14.03 20.42
C THR A 110 25.23 -14.27 18.91
N ARG A 111 24.50 -13.42 18.16
CA ARG A 111 24.09 -13.65 16.76
C ARG A 111 23.30 -14.94 16.53
N LYS A 112 22.75 -15.54 17.59
CA LYS A 112 21.97 -16.79 17.57
C LYS A 112 20.67 -16.61 18.36
N LEU A 113 19.61 -17.29 17.97
CA LEU A 113 18.37 -17.28 18.74
C LEU A 113 18.47 -18.22 19.94
N PRO A 114 17.92 -17.85 21.11
CA PRO A 114 17.98 -18.68 22.32
C PRO A 114 17.13 -19.95 22.25
N PHE A 115 16.08 -19.96 21.40
CA PHE A 115 15.19 -21.10 21.20
C PHE A 115 15.09 -21.40 19.70
N GLN A 116 15.38 -22.65 19.32
CA GLN A 116 15.43 -23.13 17.94
C GLN A 116 14.82 -24.54 17.85
N GLY A 117 14.41 -24.95 16.66
CA GLY A 117 13.81 -26.25 16.34
C GLY A 117 13.56 -26.37 14.83
N GLU A 118 13.42 -27.59 14.33
CA GLU A 118 13.22 -27.84 12.88
C GLU A 118 11.81 -27.46 12.40
N THR A 119 10.82 -27.57 13.29
CA THR A 119 9.44 -27.16 13.01
C THR A 119 8.97 -26.05 13.96
N THR A 120 7.90 -25.34 13.58
CA THR A 120 7.21 -24.38 14.46
C THR A 120 6.81 -24.99 15.80
N SER A 121 6.37 -26.25 15.79
CA SER A 121 6.01 -26.99 17.01
C SER A 121 7.23 -27.24 17.91
N ASP A 122 8.40 -27.53 17.32
CA ASP A 122 9.64 -27.72 18.07
C ASP A 122 10.13 -26.42 18.69
N ILE A 123 10.02 -25.30 17.96
CA ILE A 123 10.36 -23.98 18.48
C ILE A 123 9.43 -23.62 19.64
N ILE A 124 8.12 -23.86 19.51
CA ILE A 124 7.16 -23.63 20.60
C ILE A 124 7.49 -24.53 21.80
N ALA A 125 7.78 -25.81 21.58
CA ALA A 125 8.18 -26.73 22.64
C ALA A 125 9.44 -26.24 23.36
N SER A 126 10.44 -25.76 22.62
CA SER A 126 11.68 -25.16 23.13
C SER A 126 11.41 -23.89 23.95
N ILE A 127 10.54 -23.00 23.47
CA ILE A 127 10.08 -21.81 24.22
C ILE A 127 9.39 -22.22 25.53
N LEU A 128 8.68 -23.34 25.57
CA LEU A 128 7.91 -23.75 26.74
C LEU A 128 8.70 -24.56 27.78
N LYS A 129 9.70 -25.33 27.34
CA LYS A 129 10.35 -26.37 28.16
C LYS A 129 11.87 -26.22 28.31
N SER A 130 12.55 -25.58 27.36
CA SER A 130 14.01 -25.49 27.35
C SER A 130 14.49 -24.17 27.93
N GLU A 131 15.57 -24.20 28.72
CA GLU A 131 16.28 -22.99 29.13
C GLU A 131 17.17 -22.49 27.98
N PRO A 132 17.35 -21.16 27.82
CA PRO A 132 18.27 -20.61 26.83
C PRO A 132 19.72 -21.03 27.18
N PRO A 133 20.57 -21.31 26.18
CA PRO A 133 21.98 -21.59 26.47
C PRO A 133 22.67 -20.39 27.15
N PRO A 134 23.71 -20.62 27.96
CA PRO A 134 24.51 -19.53 28.53
C PRO A 134 25.14 -18.67 27.43
N LEU A 135 25.27 -17.36 27.67
CA LEU A 135 25.92 -16.45 26.71
C LEU A 135 27.40 -16.80 26.55
N THR A 136 28.04 -17.26 27.63
CA THR A 136 29.44 -17.72 27.66
C THR A 136 29.76 -18.83 26.64
N GLN A 137 28.76 -19.60 26.21
CA GLN A 137 28.92 -20.62 25.17
C GLN A 137 29.21 -20.00 23.78
N PHE A 138 28.67 -18.82 23.49
CA PHE A 138 28.80 -18.15 22.19
C PHE A 138 29.70 -16.91 22.24
N VAL A 139 29.86 -16.32 23.42
CA VAL A 139 30.67 -15.13 23.68
C VAL A 139 31.50 -15.41 24.95
N PRO A 140 32.69 -16.04 24.83
CA PRO A 140 33.49 -16.49 25.97
C PRO A 140 33.82 -15.39 27.00
N ASP A 141 34.04 -14.15 26.54
CA ASP A 141 34.44 -13.02 27.37
C ASP A 141 33.25 -12.14 27.85
N VAL A 142 32.02 -12.67 27.80
CA VAL A 142 30.84 -11.92 28.25
C VAL A 142 30.84 -11.74 29.77
N SER A 143 30.55 -10.52 30.24
CA SER A 143 30.43 -10.27 31.68
C SER A 143 29.33 -11.13 32.32
N PRO A 144 29.58 -11.79 33.47
CA PRO A 144 28.56 -12.54 34.20
C PRO A 144 27.32 -11.69 34.56
N GLN A 145 27.52 -10.39 34.77
CA GLN A 145 26.43 -9.46 35.04
C GLN A 145 25.51 -9.29 33.83
N LEU A 146 26.07 -9.19 32.62
CA LEU A 146 25.30 -9.06 31.38
C LEU A 146 24.53 -10.35 31.03
N GLU A 147 25.14 -11.50 31.31
CA GLU A 147 24.45 -12.80 31.21
C GLU A 147 23.27 -12.88 32.18
N ARG A 148 23.48 -12.53 33.46
CA ARG A 148 22.41 -12.49 34.46
C ARG A 148 21.26 -11.56 34.03
N ILE A 149 21.59 -10.38 33.50
CA ILE A 149 20.61 -9.39 33.03
C ILE A 149 19.75 -9.97 31.90
N THR A 150 20.39 -10.60 30.91
CA THR A 150 19.73 -11.17 29.73
C THR A 150 18.86 -12.37 30.10
N LEU A 151 19.39 -13.30 30.89
CA LEU A 151 18.69 -14.52 31.28
C LEU A 151 17.49 -14.25 32.21
N LYS A 152 17.54 -13.20 33.03
CA LYS A 152 16.40 -12.77 33.85
C LYS A 152 15.22 -12.29 33.00
N ALA A 153 15.45 -11.64 31.86
CA ALA A 153 14.39 -11.26 30.93
C ALA A 153 13.75 -12.49 30.24
N LEU A 154 14.49 -13.59 30.13
CA LEU A 154 14.08 -14.85 29.51
C LEU A 154 13.55 -15.91 30.49
N ARG A 155 13.20 -15.53 31.73
CA ARG A 155 12.54 -16.44 32.67
C ARG A 155 11.16 -16.85 32.16
N LYS A 156 10.86 -18.15 32.11
CA LYS A 156 9.59 -18.65 31.57
C LYS A 156 8.38 -18.13 32.36
N SER A 157 8.51 -18.11 33.69
CA SER A 157 7.54 -17.54 34.61
C SER A 157 7.55 -16.01 34.57
N ARG A 158 6.41 -15.39 34.26
CA ARG A 158 6.24 -13.92 34.29
C ARG A 158 6.58 -13.29 35.64
N ARG A 159 6.39 -14.02 36.74
CA ARG A 159 6.67 -13.54 38.10
C ARG A 159 8.16 -13.48 38.42
N GLU A 160 8.98 -14.22 37.67
CA GLU A 160 10.44 -14.28 37.84
C GLU A 160 11.20 -13.39 36.84
N ARG A 161 10.51 -12.86 35.82
CA ARG A 161 11.03 -11.83 34.91
C ARG A 161 11.09 -10.46 35.61
N TYR A 162 11.72 -9.50 34.95
CA TYR A 162 11.50 -8.09 35.28
C TYR A 162 10.00 -7.77 35.23
N GLN A 163 9.52 -7.03 36.23
CA GLN A 163 8.10 -6.71 36.34
C GLN A 163 7.73 -5.49 35.48
N THR A 164 8.71 -4.65 35.17
CA THR A 164 8.57 -3.53 34.24
C THR A 164 9.77 -3.45 33.30
N ILE A 165 9.57 -2.87 32.12
CA ILE A 165 10.67 -2.60 31.20
C ILE A 165 11.66 -1.57 31.76
N ASP A 166 11.21 -0.69 32.66
CA ASP A 166 12.06 0.30 33.35
C ASP A 166 13.09 -0.38 34.28
N GLU A 167 12.73 -1.47 34.95
CA GLU A 167 13.69 -2.28 35.73
C GLU A 167 14.76 -2.90 34.84
N PHE A 168 14.35 -3.46 33.71
CA PHE A 168 15.28 -4.08 32.75
C PHE A 168 16.25 -3.03 32.17
N LEU A 169 15.71 -1.87 31.76
CA LEU A 169 16.49 -0.72 31.31
C LEU A 169 17.46 -0.19 32.37
N ALA A 170 17.05 -0.14 33.64
CA ALA A 170 17.90 0.34 34.71
C ALA A 170 19.15 -0.54 34.90
N GLU A 171 19.01 -1.87 34.79
CA GLU A 171 20.16 -2.78 34.83
C GLU A 171 21.07 -2.62 33.60
N ILE A 172 20.50 -2.49 32.38
CA ILE A 172 21.29 -2.24 31.15
C ILE A 172 22.05 -0.91 31.22
N LYS A 173 21.38 0.18 31.64
CA LYS A 173 21.98 1.52 31.77
C LYS A 173 23.08 1.54 32.83
N ARG A 174 22.91 0.81 33.94
CA ARG A 174 23.94 0.69 34.98
C ARG A 174 25.17 -0.04 34.42
N PHE A 175 24.95 -1.18 33.76
CA PHE A 175 26.05 -1.94 33.15
C PHE A 175 26.79 -1.13 32.06
N HIS A 176 26.07 -0.41 31.20
CA HIS A 176 26.67 0.46 30.19
C HIS A 176 27.56 1.54 30.83
N ARG A 177 27.08 2.17 31.90
CA ARG A 177 27.83 3.17 32.65
C ARG A 177 29.08 2.57 33.27
N ASP A 178 28.98 1.41 33.93
CA ASP A 178 30.11 0.75 34.58
C ASP A 178 31.21 0.38 33.56
N LEU A 179 30.82 -0.05 32.34
CA LEU A 179 31.75 -0.26 31.23
C LEU A 179 32.46 1.02 30.76
N GLU A 180 31.73 2.14 30.64
CA GLU A 180 32.32 3.42 30.26
C GLU A 180 33.30 3.95 31.31
N PHE A 181 33.01 3.77 32.60
CA PHE A 181 33.93 4.15 33.69
C PHE A 181 35.13 3.21 33.82
N GLY A 182 34.95 1.90 33.61
CA GLY A 182 36.05 0.92 33.55
C GLY A 182 37.05 1.26 32.45
N ASN A 183 36.56 1.50 31.23
CA ASN A 183 37.39 1.89 30.09
C ASN A 183 38.08 3.25 30.28
N LYS A 184 37.45 4.21 30.99
CA LYS A 184 38.07 5.49 31.34
C LYS A 184 39.18 5.35 32.38
N THR A 185 39.06 4.41 33.31
CA THR A 185 40.07 4.17 34.35
C THR A 185 41.27 3.41 33.81
N GLU A 186 41.06 2.44 32.91
CA GLU A 186 42.13 1.77 32.17
C GLU A 186 42.82 2.70 31.18
N SER A 187 42.09 3.58 30.47
CA SER A 187 42.71 4.58 29.60
C SER A 187 43.40 5.72 30.38
N LEU A 188 42.95 6.05 31.59
CA LEU A 188 43.72 6.92 32.49
C LEU A 188 44.99 6.23 33.00
N ASN A 189 44.91 4.96 33.40
CA ASN A 189 46.06 4.21 33.88
C ASN A 189 47.08 3.94 32.76
N PHE A 190 46.63 3.67 31.54
CA PHE A 190 47.48 3.56 30.35
C PHE A 190 48.14 4.90 30.01
N ARG A 191 47.39 6.02 30.09
CA ARG A 191 47.96 7.37 29.91
C ARG A 191 48.93 7.78 31.02
N ILE A 192 48.69 7.37 32.27
CA ILE A 192 49.62 7.61 33.38
C ILE A 192 50.87 6.73 33.22
N SER A 193 50.74 5.50 32.69
CA SER A 193 51.89 4.62 32.39
C SER A 193 52.76 5.21 31.27
N ASP A 194 52.14 5.67 30.18
CA ASP A 194 52.83 6.29 29.04
C ASP A 194 53.40 7.69 29.36
N GLN A 195 52.80 8.43 30.30
CA GLN A 195 53.32 9.73 30.74
C GLN A 195 54.41 9.62 31.82
N ILE A 196 54.48 8.53 32.60
CA ILE A 196 55.58 8.30 33.56
C ILE A 196 56.87 7.86 32.85
N GLU A 197 56.81 7.37 31.61
CA GLU A 197 58.00 7.03 30.80
C GLU A 197 58.56 8.19 29.97
N ASN A 198 57.79 9.28 29.74
CA ASN A 198 58.21 10.38 28.86
C ASN A 198 58.41 11.76 29.52
N GLU A 199 58.25 11.91 30.83
CA GLU A 199 58.62 13.13 31.55
C GLU A 199 59.45 12.83 32.81
N LYS A 200 60.72 12.47 32.59
CA LYS A 200 61.82 12.65 33.56
C LYS A 200 62.94 13.51 32.96
N GLN A 201 62.62 14.75 32.62
CA GLN A 201 63.59 15.84 32.61
C GLN A 201 62.88 17.19 32.53
N THR A 202 62.47 17.74 33.68
CA THR A 202 62.83 19.09 34.18
C THR A 202 61.88 19.49 35.30
N ASP A 203 62.50 19.87 36.42
CA ASP A 203 61.87 20.30 37.67
C ASP A 203 61.30 21.72 37.61
N ALA A 204 60.36 21.95 38.53
CA ALA A 204 59.98 23.23 39.19
C ALA A 204 59.37 24.32 38.27
N GLU A 205 58.17 24.83 38.53
CA GLU A 205 57.91 25.73 39.64
C GLU A 205 56.39 26.02 39.79
N VAL A 206 55.96 26.16 41.04
CA VAL A 206 55.07 27.24 41.55
C VAL A 206 53.55 27.13 41.34
N THR A 207 52.91 26.62 42.40
CA THR A 207 52.07 27.34 43.39
C THR A 207 51.09 28.44 42.93
N ARG A 208 49.91 28.42 43.60
CA ARG A 208 48.89 29.49 43.81
C ARG A 208 47.72 29.42 42.80
N ILE A 209 46.44 29.37 43.15
CA ILE A 209 45.69 29.81 44.35
C ILE A 209 44.50 28.87 44.55
N THR A 210 44.33 28.39 45.79
CA THR A 210 43.08 27.86 46.32
C THR A 210 42.35 28.98 47.07
N ALA A 211 41.01 28.94 47.01
CA ALA A 211 40.02 29.41 47.99
C ALA A 211 39.08 30.55 47.52
N GLY A 212 37.77 30.25 47.53
CA GLY A 212 36.73 31.27 47.72
C GLY A 212 35.38 31.03 47.02
N ASN A 213 34.45 30.40 47.75
CA ASN A 213 33.00 30.64 47.78
C ASN A 213 32.05 30.26 46.61
N SER A 214 31.19 29.30 46.95
CA SER A 214 29.73 29.21 46.70
C SER A 214 29.04 30.23 45.77
N ILE A 215 28.41 29.74 44.69
CA ILE A 215 27.21 30.35 44.09
C ILE A 215 26.22 29.27 43.61
N ARG A 216 25.04 29.31 44.23
CA ARG A 216 23.66 29.04 43.77
C ARG A 216 23.42 28.31 42.42
N SER A 217 22.66 27.22 42.50
CA SER A 217 21.76 26.77 41.43
C SER A 217 20.40 27.50 41.53
N GLY A 218 19.96 28.15 40.45
CA GLY A 218 18.59 28.65 40.24
C GLY A 218 17.79 27.62 39.42
N LYS A 219 16.67 27.11 39.95
CA LYS A 219 15.27 27.54 39.73
C LYS A 219 14.73 27.33 38.30
N PHE A 220 13.94 26.26 38.14
CA PHE A 220 12.73 26.23 37.31
C PHE A 220 11.72 25.25 37.94
N SER A 221 11.04 25.68 39.00
CA SER A 221 9.83 25.04 39.53
C SER A 221 9.02 26.05 40.33
N SER A 222 8.23 26.87 39.64
CA SER A 222 7.36 27.85 40.30
C SER A 222 6.10 28.15 39.51
N ILE A 223 5.08 27.28 39.59
CA ILE A 223 3.66 27.67 39.46
C ILE A 223 2.74 26.96 40.48
N PHE A 224 3.13 25.86 41.13
CA PHE A 224 2.19 25.07 41.95
C PHE A 224 2.18 25.28 43.48
N SER A 225 2.85 26.29 44.05
CA SER A 225 2.96 26.44 45.51
C SER A 225 2.47 27.76 46.12
N GLN A 226 1.75 28.62 45.39
CA GLN A 226 1.24 29.89 45.96
C GLN A 226 -0.25 29.93 46.33
N THR A 227 -1.02 28.86 46.12
CA THR A 227 -2.47 28.90 46.37
C THR A 227 -2.90 28.37 47.75
N PHE A 228 -2.01 27.72 48.52
CA PHE A 228 -2.41 27.05 49.78
C PHE A 228 -2.03 27.75 51.10
N GLN A 229 -1.56 29.00 51.06
CA GLN A 229 -1.25 29.75 52.29
C GLN A 229 -2.19 30.93 52.61
N LYS A 230 -3.27 31.13 51.85
CA LYS A 230 -4.33 32.13 52.14
C LYS A 230 -5.69 31.55 52.57
N ALA A 231 -5.82 30.22 52.67
CA ALA A 231 -7.08 29.56 53.05
C ALA A 231 -7.34 29.51 54.57
N LYS A 232 -6.47 30.07 55.41
CA LYS A 232 -6.61 30.04 56.89
C LYS A 232 -7.32 31.25 57.51
N THR A 233 -7.71 32.27 56.74
CA THR A 233 -8.28 33.51 57.31
C THR A 233 -9.76 33.77 57.01
N HIS A 234 -10.42 33.03 56.10
CA HIS A 234 -11.87 33.15 55.85
C HIS A 234 -12.53 31.79 55.48
N PRO A 235 -12.82 30.91 56.46
CA PRO A 235 -13.35 29.56 56.19
C PRO A 235 -14.77 29.56 55.61
N VAL A 236 -15.59 30.57 55.91
CA VAL A 236 -16.99 30.64 55.46
C VAL A 236 -17.10 31.03 53.98
N SER A 237 -16.26 31.96 53.51
CA SER A 237 -16.28 32.41 52.10
C SER A 237 -15.77 31.34 51.13
N PHE A 238 -14.83 30.49 51.56
CA PHE A 238 -14.32 29.38 50.74
C PHE A 238 -15.33 28.23 50.63
N GLY A 239 -16.09 27.95 51.70
CA GLY A 239 -17.17 26.97 51.67
C GLY A 239 -18.29 27.37 50.71
N LEU A 240 -18.65 28.65 50.67
CA LEU A 240 -19.66 29.19 49.75
C LEU A 240 -19.22 29.13 48.28
N ILE A 241 -17.96 29.48 47.98
CA ILE A 241 -17.39 29.39 46.62
C ILE A 241 -17.29 27.94 46.16
N PHE A 242 -16.87 27.02 47.05
CA PHE A 242 -16.79 25.61 46.73
C PHE A 242 -18.18 25.01 46.46
N MET A 243 -19.19 25.36 47.27
CA MET A 243 -20.57 24.93 47.05
C MET A 243 -21.17 25.50 45.77
N THR A 244 -20.83 26.74 45.38
CA THR A 244 -21.27 27.31 44.09
C THR A 244 -20.60 26.62 42.89
N VAL A 245 -19.31 26.30 42.98
CA VAL A 245 -18.61 25.56 41.91
C VAL A 245 -19.16 24.13 41.79
N VAL A 246 -19.40 23.44 42.90
CA VAL A 246 -19.96 22.08 42.88
C VAL A 246 -21.40 22.08 42.35
N SER A 247 -22.24 23.03 42.76
CA SER A 247 -23.60 23.16 42.22
C SER A 247 -23.64 23.56 40.75
N LEU A 248 -22.68 24.37 40.27
CA LEU A 248 -22.53 24.68 38.85
C LEU A 248 -22.10 23.45 38.04
N ILE A 249 -21.20 22.63 38.56
CA ILE A 249 -20.77 21.36 37.93
C ILE A 249 -21.94 20.37 37.87
N ILE A 250 -22.75 20.27 38.93
CA ILE A 250 -23.94 19.41 38.95
C ILE A 250 -25.00 19.93 37.98
N ALA A 251 -25.21 21.26 37.90
CA ALA A 251 -26.16 21.86 36.97
C ALA A 251 -25.72 21.69 35.50
N VAL A 252 -24.42 21.80 35.19
CA VAL A 252 -23.88 21.51 33.87
C VAL A 252 -23.97 20.02 33.55
N GLY A 253 -23.71 19.14 34.52
CA GLY A 253 -23.85 17.69 34.35
C GLY A 253 -25.30 17.25 34.10
N LEU A 254 -26.25 17.82 34.83
CA LEU A 254 -27.69 17.58 34.64
C LEU A 254 -28.23 18.25 33.36
N GLY A 255 -27.66 19.39 32.97
CA GLY A 255 -27.92 20.04 31.67
C GLY A 255 -27.46 19.17 30.50
N PHE A 256 -26.26 18.59 30.60
CA PHE A 256 -25.73 17.62 29.63
C PHE A 256 -26.56 16.32 29.60
N SER A 257 -27.04 15.84 30.75
CA SER A 257 -27.85 14.63 30.79
C SER A 257 -29.26 14.83 30.22
N LYS A 258 -29.83 16.04 30.31
CA LYS A 258 -31.13 16.38 29.69
C LYS A 258 -31.03 16.74 28.21
N LEU A 259 -29.88 17.23 27.74
CA LEU A 259 -29.63 17.48 26.31
C LEU A 259 -29.25 16.23 25.51
N ASN A 260 -29.02 15.09 26.18
CA ASN A 260 -28.76 13.79 25.57
C ASN A 260 -30.01 12.90 25.41
N LEU A 261 -31.20 13.49 25.31
CA LEU A 261 -32.42 12.77 24.95
C LEU A 261 -32.63 12.77 23.43
N SER A 262 -32.45 11.58 22.85
CA SER A 262 -32.88 11.17 21.50
C SER A 262 -32.13 11.76 20.30
N THR A 263 -30.84 11.44 20.19
CA THR A 263 -30.27 11.05 18.89
C THR A 263 -29.82 9.61 19.03
N GLY A 264 -30.56 8.68 18.41
CA GLY A 264 -30.07 7.32 18.26
C GLY A 264 -28.74 7.37 17.53
N GLN A 265 -27.64 7.11 18.24
CA GLN A 265 -26.38 6.81 17.58
C GLN A 265 -26.61 5.56 16.73
N PRO A 266 -26.26 5.55 15.44
CA PRO A 266 -26.19 4.32 14.69
C PRO A 266 -25.16 3.43 15.36
N ASP A 267 -25.55 2.20 15.65
CA ASP A 267 -24.69 1.20 16.26
C ASP A 267 -23.34 1.13 15.53
N SER A 268 -22.32 1.12 16.36
CA SER A 268 -20.91 1.38 16.09
C SER A 268 -20.24 0.49 15.03
N PHE A 269 -19.44 1.12 14.18
CA PHE A 269 -18.41 0.57 13.27
C PHE A 269 -17.24 -0.20 13.96
N GLN A 270 -17.42 -0.73 15.17
CA GLN A 270 -16.32 -1.30 16.00
C GLN A 270 -16.13 -2.84 15.93
N LYS A 271 -16.80 -3.56 15.01
CA LYS A 271 -16.74 -5.05 15.00
C LYS A 271 -16.18 -5.70 13.74
N MET A 272 -16.00 -4.96 12.64
CA MET A 272 -15.52 -5.53 11.39
C MET A 272 -14.11 -6.11 11.53
N LYS A 273 -13.93 -7.38 11.16
CA LYS A 273 -12.62 -8.05 11.17
C LYS A 273 -12.16 -8.29 9.75
N VAL A 274 -10.88 -8.02 9.48
CA VAL A 274 -10.25 -8.29 8.19
C VAL A 274 -9.18 -9.35 8.38
N ALA A 275 -9.25 -10.42 7.58
CA ALA A 275 -8.29 -11.51 7.58
C ALA A 275 -7.78 -11.77 6.16
N LYS A 276 -6.46 -11.84 6.00
CA LYS A 276 -5.84 -12.26 4.73
C LYS A 276 -6.06 -13.77 4.54
N LEU A 277 -6.55 -14.20 3.38
CA LEU A 277 -6.77 -15.62 3.08
C LEU A 277 -5.65 -16.22 2.23
N THR A 278 -5.01 -15.42 1.38
CA THR A 278 -3.84 -15.82 0.59
C THR A 278 -2.60 -15.06 1.08
N TYR A 279 -1.40 -15.63 0.93
CA TYR A 279 -0.17 -15.06 1.53
C TYR A 279 1.02 -14.97 0.57
N ASP A 280 1.02 -15.76 -0.50
CA ASP A 280 2.15 -15.87 -1.45
C ASP A 280 1.69 -15.68 -2.91
N ALA A 281 0.47 -15.18 -3.10
CA ALA A 281 -0.23 -15.31 -4.37
C ALA A 281 -0.18 -13.99 -5.15
N THR A 282 0.24 -14.06 -6.40
CA THR A 282 -0.13 -13.10 -7.44
C THR A 282 -1.57 -13.37 -7.86
N VAL A 283 -2.52 -13.27 -6.91
CA VAL A 283 -3.95 -13.47 -7.20
C VAL A 283 -4.31 -12.55 -8.38
N THR A 284 -5.07 -13.05 -9.35
CA THR A 284 -5.63 -12.19 -10.38
C THR A 284 -6.89 -11.52 -9.82
N ASN A 285 -7.55 -10.63 -10.56
CA ASN A 285 -8.78 -10.00 -10.10
C ASN A 285 -10.01 -10.95 -10.13
N VAL A 286 -9.83 -12.22 -9.72
CA VAL A 286 -10.77 -13.33 -9.83
C VAL A 286 -10.74 -14.14 -8.53
N ALA A 287 -11.80 -13.98 -7.74
CA ALA A 287 -12.07 -14.79 -6.56
C ALA A 287 -13.58 -14.94 -6.34
N ALA A 288 -13.99 -16.03 -5.67
CA ALA A 288 -15.33 -16.28 -5.17
C ALA A 288 -15.27 -17.05 -3.84
N ILE A 289 -16.29 -16.91 -3.00
CA ILE A 289 -16.45 -17.67 -1.76
C ILE A 289 -17.60 -18.65 -1.90
N SER A 290 -17.46 -19.84 -1.31
CA SER A 290 -18.56 -20.81 -1.30
C SER A 290 -19.74 -20.27 -0.48
N PRO A 291 -21.00 -20.59 -0.85
CA PRO A 291 -22.18 -20.16 -0.10
C PRO A 291 -22.12 -20.44 1.41
N ASP A 292 -21.50 -21.56 1.80
CA ASP A 292 -21.32 -21.94 3.22
C ASP A 292 -20.15 -21.25 3.93
N GLY A 293 -19.38 -20.41 3.21
CA GLY A 293 -18.28 -19.62 3.74
C GLY A 293 -17.04 -20.41 4.14
N LYS A 294 -16.89 -21.67 3.71
CA LYS A 294 -15.75 -22.52 4.12
C LYS A 294 -14.63 -22.59 3.09
N THR A 295 -14.91 -22.30 1.82
CA THR A 295 -13.98 -22.46 0.71
C THR A 295 -13.92 -21.19 -0.11
N ILE A 296 -12.74 -20.84 -0.62
CA ILE A 296 -12.61 -19.84 -1.68
C ILE A 296 -12.07 -20.49 -2.95
N ALA A 297 -12.49 -19.99 -4.11
CA ALA A 297 -11.89 -20.27 -5.40
C ALA A 297 -11.24 -18.99 -5.91
N TYR A 298 -10.01 -19.06 -6.43
CA TYR A 298 -9.27 -17.89 -6.90
C TYR A 298 -8.26 -18.29 -7.97
N ALA A 299 -7.94 -17.36 -8.87
CA ALA A 299 -6.89 -17.57 -9.87
C ALA A 299 -5.62 -16.84 -9.47
N THR A 300 -4.46 -17.40 -9.83
CA THR A 300 -3.14 -16.77 -9.62
C THR A 300 -2.38 -16.70 -10.92
N ARG A 301 -1.55 -15.67 -11.11
CA ARG A 301 -0.73 -15.49 -12.31
C ARG A 301 0.76 -15.54 -12.00
N MET A 302 1.45 -16.56 -12.47
CA MET A 302 2.91 -16.65 -12.36
C MET A 302 3.50 -16.84 -13.75
N ASP A 303 4.50 -16.01 -14.08
CA ASP A 303 5.17 -16.01 -15.38
C ASP A 303 4.15 -15.99 -16.54
N GLY A 304 3.18 -15.07 -16.55
CA GLY A 304 2.21 -14.96 -17.65
C GLY A 304 1.28 -16.16 -17.85
N ARG A 305 1.39 -17.20 -17.01
CA ARG A 305 0.48 -18.33 -16.95
C ARG A 305 -0.44 -18.17 -15.77
N GLU A 306 -1.68 -18.58 -15.94
CA GLU A 306 -2.67 -18.57 -14.87
C GLU A 306 -3.14 -19.98 -14.53
N THR A 307 -3.48 -20.16 -13.26
CA THR A 307 -4.00 -21.40 -12.70
C THR A 307 -5.14 -21.07 -11.74
N LEU A 308 -6.09 -22.00 -11.62
CA LEU A 308 -7.23 -21.88 -10.74
C LEU A 308 -7.03 -22.76 -9.50
N TRP A 309 -7.26 -22.18 -8.33
CA TRP A 309 -7.10 -22.83 -7.03
C TRP A 309 -8.40 -22.82 -6.25
N ILE A 310 -8.50 -23.77 -5.33
CA ILE A 310 -9.38 -23.66 -4.17
C ILE A 310 -8.59 -23.70 -2.88
N ARG A 311 -9.11 -23.04 -1.85
CA ARG A 311 -8.56 -23.06 -0.50
C ARG A 311 -9.66 -23.24 0.53
N GLN A 312 -9.47 -24.19 1.43
CA GLN A 312 -10.27 -24.34 2.64
C GLN A 312 -9.85 -23.28 3.66
N ILE A 313 -10.79 -22.46 4.11
CA ILE A 313 -10.51 -21.31 4.99
C ILE A 313 -10.05 -21.78 6.37
N ALA A 314 -10.71 -22.80 6.94
CA ALA A 314 -10.43 -23.26 8.30
C ALA A 314 -9.08 -24.00 8.42
N SER A 315 -8.75 -24.86 7.47
CA SER A 315 -7.51 -25.64 7.49
C SER A 315 -6.34 -24.97 6.76
N GLY A 316 -6.62 -23.99 5.89
CA GLY A 316 -5.64 -23.39 4.98
C GLY A 316 -5.21 -24.29 3.83
N SER A 317 -5.78 -25.50 3.70
CA SER A 317 -5.43 -26.47 2.67
C SER A 317 -5.82 -25.96 1.27
N THR A 318 -4.90 -26.08 0.31
CA THR A 318 -5.10 -25.64 -1.07
C THR A 318 -5.11 -26.83 -2.04
N LEU A 319 -5.96 -26.76 -3.06
CA LEU A 319 -5.98 -27.70 -4.20
C LEU A 319 -5.91 -26.89 -5.50
N GLN A 320 -5.01 -27.30 -6.40
CA GLN A 320 -4.99 -26.78 -7.77
C GLN A 320 -6.10 -27.47 -8.58
N LEU A 321 -7.10 -26.70 -9.01
CA LEU A 321 -8.20 -27.22 -9.83
C LEU A 321 -7.80 -27.31 -11.30
N VAL A 322 -7.15 -26.27 -11.82
CA VAL A 322 -6.73 -26.18 -13.23
C VAL A 322 -5.24 -25.87 -13.28
N PRO A 323 -4.42 -26.67 -13.99
CA PRO A 323 -2.98 -26.47 -14.05
C PRO A 323 -2.61 -25.14 -14.74
N PRO A 324 -1.39 -24.62 -14.56
CA PRO A 324 -0.97 -23.36 -15.16
C PRO A 324 -0.95 -23.42 -16.69
N ALA A 325 -1.64 -22.48 -17.32
CA ALA A 325 -1.72 -22.36 -18.78
C ALA A 325 -1.62 -20.89 -19.24
N GLU A 326 -1.32 -20.66 -20.51
CA GLU A 326 -1.30 -19.33 -21.14
C GLU A 326 -2.73 -18.84 -21.43
N VAL A 327 -3.46 -18.60 -20.35
CA VAL A 327 -4.86 -18.19 -20.35
C VAL A 327 -5.07 -16.99 -19.45
N THR A 328 -6.21 -16.32 -19.58
CA THR A 328 -6.63 -15.26 -18.65
C THR A 328 -7.99 -15.58 -18.06
N TYR A 329 -8.07 -15.76 -16.75
CA TYR A 329 -9.35 -15.88 -16.05
C TYR A 329 -9.92 -14.49 -15.76
N TYR A 330 -11.23 -14.33 -15.90
CA TYR A 330 -11.94 -13.07 -15.58
C TYR A 330 -13.23 -13.28 -14.77
N GLY A 331 -13.58 -14.54 -14.46
CA GLY A 331 -14.73 -14.86 -13.65
C GLY A 331 -14.60 -16.23 -12.99
N VAL A 332 -15.08 -16.32 -11.75
CA VAL A 332 -15.24 -17.57 -11.02
C VAL A 332 -16.49 -17.45 -10.15
N THR A 333 -17.25 -18.53 -10.02
CA THR A 333 -18.40 -18.64 -9.12
C THR A 333 -18.58 -20.08 -8.66
N PHE A 334 -19.14 -20.28 -7.48
CA PHE A 334 -19.55 -21.60 -7.02
C PHE A 334 -20.96 -21.94 -7.51
N SER A 335 -21.24 -23.22 -7.72
CA SER A 335 -22.62 -23.69 -7.79
C SER A 335 -23.31 -23.55 -6.43
N ASN A 336 -24.65 -23.38 -6.43
CA ASN A 336 -25.43 -23.26 -5.19
C ASN A 336 -25.27 -24.47 -4.26
N ASP A 337 -25.02 -25.66 -4.82
CA ASP A 337 -24.79 -26.91 -4.09
C ASP A 337 -23.33 -27.14 -3.68
N ILE A 338 -22.42 -26.20 -4.03
CA ILE A 338 -20.99 -26.20 -3.67
C ILE A 338 -20.20 -27.37 -4.30
N ASN A 339 -20.79 -28.16 -5.18
CA ASN A 339 -20.11 -29.31 -5.80
C ASN A 339 -19.20 -28.89 -6.96
N TYR A 340 -19.44 -27.71 -7.55
CA TYR A 340 -18.76 -27.27 -8.76
C TYR A 340 -18.27 -25.82 -8.66
N VAL A 341 -17.19 -25.55 -9.37
CA VAL A 341 -16.68 -24.22 -9.67
C VAL A 341 -16.88 -23.95 -11.15
N TYR A 342 -17.52 -22.83 -11.44
CA TYR A 342 -17.71 -22.30 -12.78
C TYR A 342 -16.70 -21.18 -12.99
N TYR A 343 -15.93 -21.24 -14.07
CA TYR A 343 -14.92 -20.24 -14.35
C TYR A 343 -14.93 -19.83 -15.81
N THR A 344 -14.71 -18.53 -16.04
CA THR A 344 -14.63 -17.95 -17.37
C THR A 344 -13.18 -17.63 -17.71
N VAL A 345 -12.79 -18.06 -18.91
CA VAL A 345 -11.40 -18.04 -19.36
C VAL A 345 -11.31 -17.54 -20.79
N HIS A 346 -10.29 -16.73 -21.05
CA HIS A 346 -9.92 -16.26 -22.37
C HIS A 346 -8.67 -17.03 -22.79
N GLU A 347 -8.78 -17.76 -23.88
CA GLU A 347 -7.71 -18.57 -24.46
C GLU A 347 -7.74 -18.43 -25.98
N LYS A 348 -6.61 -18.05 -26.58
CA LYS A 348 -6.44 -17.96 -28.05
C LYS A 348 -7.54 -17.15 -28.77
N GLY A 349 -7.97 -16.04 -28.17
CA GLY A 349 -9.00 -15.17 -28.76
C GLY A 349 -10.44 -15.62 -28.49
N ALA A 350 -10.65 -16.73 -27.78
CA ALA A 350 -11.97 -17.24 -27.45
C ALA A 350 -12.26 -17.14 -25.95
N GLU A 351 -13.45 -16.65 -25.63
CA GLU A 351 -13.96 -16.54 -24.26
C GLU A 351 -14.94 -17.67 -23.98
N ASN A 352 -14.70 -18.48 -22.95
CA ASN A 352 -15.52 -19.66 -22.67
C ASN A 352 -15.80 -19.80 -21.17
N LEU A 353 -16.97 -20.36 -20.84
CA LEU A 353 -17.33 -20.82 -19.50
C LEU A 353 -17.09 -22.32 -19.38
N PHE A 354 -16.39 -22.70 -18.33
CA PHE A 354 -16.18 -24.09 -17.94
C PHE A 354 -16.70 -24.35 -16.54
N GLU A 355 -17.02 -25.61 -16.28
CA GLU A 355 -17.36 -26.16 -14.98
C GLU A 355 -16.30 -27.21 -14.61
N ILE A 356 -15.89 -27.25 -13.34
CA ILE A 356 -15.05 -28.29 -12.78
C ILE A 356 -15.54 -28.64 -11.37
N SER A 357 -15.40 -29.90 -10.96
CA SER A 357 -15.72 -30.30 -9.58
C SER A 357 -14.77 -29.62 -8.59
N VAL A 358 -15.27 -29.25 -7.41
CA VAL A 358 -14.43 -28.76 -6.29
C VAL A 358 -13.39 -29.79 -5.84
N LEU A 359 -13.53 -31.07 -6.23
CA LEU A 359 -12.55 -32.11 -5.96
C LEU A 359 -11.49 -32.24 -7.08
N GLY A 360 -11.55 -31.41 -8.12
CA GLY A 360 -10.71 -31.49 -9.31
C GLY A 360 -11.29 -32.40 -10.40
N GLY A 361 -10.46 -32.75 -11.38
CA GLY A 361 -10.85 -33.57 -12.53
C GLY A 361 -10.82 -32.81 -13.85
N ASN A 362 -11.54 -33.30 -14.87
CA ASN A 362 -11.54 -32.70 -16.19
C ASN A 362 -12.59 -31.57 -16.28
N PRO A 363 -12.20 -30.35 -16.68
CA PRO A 363 -13.16 -29.29 -16.95
C PRO A 363 -14.12 -29.63 -18.08
N ARG A 364 -15.39 -29.27 -17.92
CA ARG A 364 -16.44 -29.38 -18.93
C ARG A 364 -16.78 -27.99 -19.45
N LYS A 365 -16.71 -27.79 -20.77
CA LYS A 365 -17.17 -26.54 -21.40
C LYS A 365 -18.70 -26.46 -21.34
N ILE A 366 -19.23 -25.31 -20.95
CA ILE A 366 -20.68 -25.05 -20.80
C ILE A 366 -21.17 -24.07 -21.85
N VAL A 367 -20.54 -22.89 -21.96
CA VAL A 367 -20.93 -21.81 -22.88
C VAL A 367 -19.70 -21.22 -23.58
N ASN A 368 -19.88 -20.75 -24.81
CA ASN A 368 -18.91 -19.95 -25.55
C ASN A 368 -19.33 -18.48 -25.65
N ASN A 369 -18.36 -17.62 -25.96
CA ASN A 369 -18.52 -16.17 -26.16
C ASN A 369 -19.19 -15.50 -24.95
N ILE A 370 -18.60 -15.66 -23.77
CA ILE A 370 -19.07 -15.06 -22.51
C ILE A 370 -18.01 -14.08 -22.01
N SER A 371 -18.38 -12.83 -21.74
CA SER A 371 -17.43 -11.76 -21.43
C SER A 371 -17.50 -11.31 -19.97
N SER A 372 -18.14 -12.10 -19.11
CA SER A 372 -18.39 -11.77 -17.70
C SER A 372 -18.35 -13.03 -16.85
N ARG A 373 -18.51 -12.91 -15.52
CA ARG A 373 -18.84 -14.07 -14.69
C ARG A 373 -20.28 -14.51 -14.91
N VAL A 374 -20.54 -15.77 -14.64
CA VAL A 374 -21.91 -16.30 -14.59
C VAL A 374 -22.53 -16.07 -13.20
N ALA A 375 -23.84 -15.82 -13.17
CA ALA A 375 -24.64 -15.78 -11.96
C ALA A 375 -25.81 -16.75 -12.06
N PHE A 376 -26.05 -17.52 -10.99
CA PHE A 376 -27.13 -18.50 -10.94
C PHE A 376 -28.38 -17.93 -10.31
N SER A 377 -29.52 -18.34 -10.85
CA SER A 377 -30.82 -18.13 -10.20
C SER A 377 -30.86 -18.80 -8.81
N PRO A 378 -31.70 -18.31 -7.88
CA PRO A 378 -31.77 -18.87 -6.53
C PRO A 378 -32.09 -20.36 -6.48
N ASP A 379 -32.88 -20.87 -7.43
CA ASP A 379 -33.20 -22.30 -7.55
C ASP A 379 -32.14 -23.11 -8.32
N GLY A 380 -31.10 -22.45 -8.84
CA GLY A 380 -29.97 -23.05 -9.55
C GLY A 380 -30.29 -23.57 -10.95
N LYS A 381 -31.51 -23.38 -11.48
CA LYS A 381 -31.91 -23.95 -12.78
C LYS A 381 -31.52 -23.08 -13.96
N MET A 382 -31.47 -21.77 -13.75
CA MET A 382 -31.10 -20.78 -14.75
C MET A 382 -29.79 -20.11 -14.39
N MET A 383 -29.10 -19.63 -15.41
CA MET A 383 -27.93 -18.78 -15.28
C MET A 383 -28.05 -17.52 -16.15
N ALA A 384 -27.39 -16.46 -15.70
CA ALA A 384 -27.28 -15.19 -16.39
C ALA A 384 -25.81 -14.85 -16.64
N PHE A 385 -25.52 -14.33 -17.83
CA PHE A 385 -24.17 -13.87 -18.20
C PHE A 385 -24.24 -12.80 -19.29
N VAL A 386 -23.20 -11.99 -19.39
CA VAL A 386 -23.03 -11.00 -20.46
C VAL A 386 -22.15 -11.56 -21.59
N ARG A 387 -22.55 -11.30 -22.83
CA ARG A 387 -21.83 -11.64 -24.06
C ARG A 387 -21.40 -10.37 -24.79
N LEU A 388 -20.16 -10.37 -25.30
CA LEU A 388 -19.56 -9.25 -26.05
C LEU A 388 -19.66 -7.90 -25.33
N PHE A 389 -19.64 -7.93 -23.99
CA PHE A 389 -19.84 -6.77 -23.12
C PHE A 389 -21.14 -5.98 -23.35
N GLY A 390 -22.12 -6.52 -24.08
CA GLY A 390 -23.30 -5.76 -24.51
C GLY A 390 -24.63 -6.46 -24.27
N SER A 391 -24.71 -7.80 -24.33
CA SER A 391 -26.00 -8.51 -24.22
C SER A 391 -26.07 -9.35 -22.95
N LEU A 392 -27.08 -9.10 -22.11
CA LEU A 392 -27.42 -9.97 -20.98
C LEU A 392 -28.19 -11.18 -21.50
N ILE A 393 -27.65 -12.38 -21.29
CA ILE A 393 -28.19 -13.66 -21.74
C ILE A 393 -28.70 -14.44 -20.54
N LEU A 394 -29.88 -15.03 -20.69
CA LEU A 394 -30.41 -16.08 -19.83
C LEU A 394 -30.24 -17.44 -20.53
N ALA A 395 -29.83 -18.45 -19.78
CA ALA A 395 -29.75 -19.83 -20.25
C ALA A 395 -30.12 -20.79 -19.11
N ASP A 396 -30.42 -22.04 -19.43
CA ASP A 396 -30.46 -23.09 -18.41
C ASP A 396 -29.05 -23.30 -17.80
N ALA A 397 -28.98 -23.94 -16.64
CA ALA A 397 -27.71 -24.17 -15.93
C ALA A 397 -26.68 -25.01 -16.70
N ARG A 398 -27.06 -25.62 -17.83
CA ARG A 398 -26.17 -26.39 -18.73
C ARG A 398 -25.79 -25.61 -19.99
N GLY A 399 -26.19 -24.35 -20.14
CA GLY A 399 -25.90 -23.55 -21.32
C GLY A 399 -26.90 -23.68 -22.46
N GLY A 400 -28.00 -24.41 -22.26
CA GLY A 400 -29.06 -24.55 -23.25
C GLY A 400 -30.08 -23.41 -23.22
N GLY A 401 -30.83 -23.27 -24.31
CA GLY A 401 -32.00 -22.38 -24.37
C GLY A 401 -31.68 -20.90 -24.21
N GLU A 402 -30.53 -20.44 -24.73
CA GLU A 402 -30.10 -19.05 -24.61
C GLU A 402 -31.15 -18.05 -25.13
N LYS A 403 -31.46 -17.05 -24.31
CA LYS A 403 -32.37 -15.93 -24.61
C LYS A 403 -31.71 -14.62 -24.23
N ILE A 404 -31.72 -13.64 -25.13
CA ILE A 404 -31.32 -12.27 -24.81
C ILE A 404 -32.40 -11.64 -23.92
N LEU A 405 -32.01 -11.20 -22.73
CA LEU A 405 -32.87 -10.51 -21.78
C LEU A 405 -32.81 -8.98 -21.93
N GLY A 406 -31.63 -8.45 -22.29
CA GLY A 406 -31.43 -7.01 -22.50
C GLY A 406 -30.12 -6.72 -23.22
N ASN A 407 -30.00 -5.51 -23.77
CA ASN A 407 -28.79 -5.03 -24.43
C ASN A 407 -28.38 -3.68 -23.85
N ALA A 408 -27.07 -3.45 -23.80
CA ALA A 408 -26.45 -2.20 -23.45
C ALA A 408 -26.79 -1.10 -24.47
N GLY A 409 -26.88 0.14 -23.98
CA GLY A 409 -26.99 1.31 -24.83
C GLY A 409 -25.70 1.58 -25.62
N GLU A 410 -25.76 2.56 -26.52
CA GLU A 410 -24.57 3.02 -27.24
C GLU A 410 -23.52 3.58 -26.27
N GLY A 411 -22.27 3.11 -26.37
CA GLY A 411 -21.18 3.51 -25.46
C GLY A 411 -21.24 2.90 -24.06
N GLU A 412 -22.18 1.98 -23.80
CA GLU A 412 -22.30 1.26 -22.53
C GLU A 412 -21.74 -0.16 -22.63
N PHE A 413 -21.16 -0.63 -21.52
CA PHE A 413 -20.70 -2.00 -21.36
C PHE A 413 -21.32 -2.63 -20.12
N TRP A 414 -22.00 -3.76 -20.28
CA TRP A 414 -22.62 -4.46 -19.16
C TRP A 414 -21.69 -5.53 -18.60
N ASN A 415 -21.66 -5.68 -17.28
CA ASN A 415 -20.84 -6.69 -16.60
C ASN A 415 -21.44 -7.10 -15.24
N HIS A 416 -20.82 -8.08 -14.59
CA HIS A 416 -21.10 -8.50 -13.21
C HIS A 416 -22.60 -8.77 -12.93
N PRO A 417 -23.29 -9.60 -13.73
CA PRO A 417 -24.68 -9.92 -13.46
C PRO A 417 -24.80 -10.60 -12.09
N GLU A 418 -25.88 -10.29 -11.36
CA GLU A 418 -26.23 -10.86 -10.06
C GLU A 418 -27.73 -11.06 -9.95
N TRP A 419 -28.17 -12.25 -9.57
CA TRP A 419 -29.60 -12.52 -9.39
C TRP A 419 -30.10 -11.96 -8.07
N SER A 420 -31.30 -11.37 -8.11
CA SER A 420 -32.05 -11.09 -6.89
C SER A 420 -32.34 -12.40 -6.13
N PRO A 421 -32.34 -12.40 -4.79
CA PRO A 421 -32.65 -13.61 -4.01
C PRO A 421 -34.05 -14.18 -4.27
N GLY A 422 -34.99 -13.33 -4.73
CA GLY A 422 -36.33 -13.75 -5.14
C GLY A 422 -36.42 -14.26 -6.59
N GLY A 423 -35.35 -14.18 -7.38
CA GLY A 423 -35.28 -14.66 -8.76
C GLY A 423 -36.08 -13.84 -9.78
N LYS A 424 -36.57 -12.66 -9.41
CA LYS A 424 -37.45 -11.82 -10.26
C LYS A 424 -36.69 -10.79 -11.10
N SER A 425 -35.52 -10.39 -10.64
CA SER A 425 -34.65 -9.44 -11.33
C SER A 425 -33.19 -9.86 -11.27
N ILE A 426 -32.40 -9.30 -12.19
CA ILE A 426 -30.94 -9.40 -12.26
C ILE A 426 -30.37 -7.99 -12.23
N VAL A 427 -29.39 -7.72 -11.38
CA VAL A 427 -28.64 -6.47 -11.42
C VAL A 427 -27.38 -6.65 -12.26
N VAL A 428 -27.06 -5.66 -13.08
CA VAL A 428 -25.83 -5.57 -13.87
C VAL A 428 -25.09 -4.27 -13.55
N ALA A 429 -23.76 -4.34 -13.56
CA ALA A 429 -22.90 -3.16 -13.63
C ALA A 429 -22.93 -2.63 -15.07
N VAL A 430 -23.00 -1.31 -15.21
CA VAL A 430 -22.82 -0.61 -16.47
C VAL A 430 -21.59 0.27 -16.36
N ASP A 431 -20.59 0.01 -17.18
CA ASP A 431 -19.47 0.93 -17.41
C ASP A 431 -19.79 1.80 -18.62
N ALA A 432 -19.64 3.12 -18.49
CA ALA A 432 -19.97 4.10 -19.53
C ALA A 432 -18.93 5.24 -19.56
N GLU A 433 -18.85 5.99 -20.65
CA GLU A 433 -17.84 7.04 -20.86
C GLU A 433 -17.82 8.13 -19.77
N SER A 434 -18.99 8.47 -19.22
CA SER A 434 -19.09 9.47 -18.17
C SER A 434 -18.82 8.87 -16.80
N LYS A 435 -19.71 7.95 -16.36
CA LYS A 435 -19.71 7.30 -15.05
C LYS A 435 -20.45 5.96 -15.12
N GLY A 436 -19.93 4.97 -14.42
CA GLY A 436 -20.60 3.69 -14.21
C GLY A 436 -21.78 3.75 -13.25
N HIS A 437 -22.74 2.87 -13.46
CA HIS A 437 -23.98 2.79 -12.66
C HIS A 437 -24.53 1.35 -12.62
N LEU A 438 -25.57 1.13 -11.82
CA LEU A 438 -26.24 -0.17 -11.70
C LEU A 438 -27.61 -0.14 -12.39
N LEU A 439 -27.88 -1.17 -13.19
CA LEU A 439 -29.19 -1.42 -13.79
C LEU A 439 -29.79 -2.71 -13.21
N GLU A 440 -31.04 -2.63 -12.78
CA GLU A 440 -31.89 -3.78 -12.51
C GLU A 440 -32.64 -4.16 -13.79
N VAL A 441 -32.66 -5.44 -14.13
CA VAL A 441 -33.34 -6.01 -15.31
C VAL A 441 -34.36 -7.03 -14.84
N ALA A 442 -35.63 -6.82 -15.17
CA ALA A 442 -36.70 -7.75 -14.85
C ALA A 442 -36.56 -9.04 -15.66
N VAL A 443 -36.67 -10.20 -15.01
CA VAL A 443 -36.43 -11.52 -15.63
C VAL A 443 -37.54 -11.93 -16.59
N ASP A 444 -38.77 -11.49 -16.33
CA ASP A 444 -39.96 -11.82 -17.13
C ASP A 444 -40.09 -10.95 -18.39
N SER A 445 -39.88 -9.65 -18.26
CA SER A 445 -40.08 -8.67 -19.34
C SER A 445 -38.79 -8.19 -20.01
N GLY A 446 -37.65 -8.27 -19.33
CA GLY A 446 -36.40 -7.62 -19.76
C GLY A 446 -36.39 -6.11 -19.52
N GLU A 447 -37.42 -5.55 -18.85
CA GLU A 447 -37.50 -4.12 -18.54
C GLU A 447 -36.34 -3.71 -17.62
N THR A 448 -35.69 -2.59 -17.97
CA THR A 448 -34.53 -2.08 -17.24
C THR A 448 -34.89 -0.89 -16.37
N LYS A 449 -34.33 -0.85 -15.17
CA LYS A 449 -34.50 0.23 -14.20
C LYS A 449 -33.16 0.59 -13.58
N ARG A 450 -32.77 1.86 -13.67
CA ARG A 450 -31.57 2.36 -13.00
C ARG A 450 -31.77 2.41 -11.48
N LEU A 451 -30.83 1.82 -10.75
CA LEU A 451 -30.81 1.90 -9.29
C LEU A 451 -30.26 3.27 -8.85
N LYS A 452 -30.85 3.81 -7.78
CA LYS A 452 -30.42 5.07 -7.17
C LYS A 452 -29.12 4.82 -6.40
N ALA A 453 -27.97 5.09 -7.03
CA ALA A 453 -26.64 4.94 -6.45
C ALA A 453 -25.71 6.07 -6.93
N ASN A 454 -24.56 6.24 -6.27
CA ASN A 454 -23.54 7.18 -6.73
C ASN A 454 -22.93 6.72 -8.05
N ASP A 455 -22.53 7.70 -8.85
CA ASP A 455 -21.83 7.51 -10.11
C ASP A 455 -20.34 7.17 -9.88
N TRP A 456 -20.01 5.88 -9.78
CA TRP A 456 -18.61 5.43 -9.74
C TRP A 456 -17.94 5.63 -11.12
N ALA A 457 -16.61 5.71 -11.18
CA ALA A 457 -15.95 5.69 -12.50
C ALA A 457 -16.06 4.31 -13.15
N ILE A 458 -15.86 3.25 -12.37
CA ILE A 458 -15.90 1.84 -12.79
C ILE A 458 -16.47 1.02 -11.64
N ILE A 459 -17.26 -0.01 -11.95
CA ILE A 459 -17.73 -0.98 -10.96
C ILE A 459 -16.91 -2.27 -11.12
N SER A 460 -16.09 -2.58 -10.12
CA SER A 460 -15.15 -3.72 -10.11
C SER A 460 -15.76 -5.05 -9.65
N GLY A 461 -17.04 -5.04 -9.30
CA GLY A 461 -17.80 -6.23 -8.91
C GLY A 461 -19.00 -5.89 -8.03
N ILE A 462 -19.96 -6.81 -7.99
CA ILE A 462 -21.22 -6.70 -7.24
C ILE A 462 -21.40 -8.02 -6.47
N SER A 463 -22.11 -8.04 -5.36
CA SER A 463 -22.64 -9.27 -4.75
C SER A 463 -23.98 -8.94 -4.10
N TRP A 464 -25.05 -9.64 -4.50
CA TRP A 464 -26.36 -9.42 -3.90
C TRP A 464 -26.49 -10.23 -2.62
N LEU A 465 -26.88 -9.56 -1.52
CA LEU A 465 -27.09 -10.23 -0.25
C LEU A 465 -28.29 -11.16 -0.32
N SER A 466 -28.14 -12.36 0.24
CA SER A 466 -29.14 -13.44 0.16
C SER A 466 -30.48 -13.11 0.84
N ASP A 467 -30.50 -12.13 1.75
CA ASP A 467 -31.71 -11.66 2.43
C ASP A 467 -32.44 -10.55 1.66
N GLY A 468 -31.89 -10.11 0.52
CA GLY A 468 -32.48 -9.07 -0.32
C GLY A 468 -32.32 -7.65 0.21
N SER A 469 -31.64 -7.46 1.35
CA SER A 469 -31.49 -6.14 1.99
C SER A 469 -30.64 -5.14 1.19
N GLY A 470 -29.82 -5.62 0.25
CA GLY A 470 -28.97 -4.75 -0.55
C GLY A 470 -27.87 -5.48 -1.31
N LEU A 471 -26.99 -4.69 -1.91
CA LEU A 471 -25.84 -5.14 -2.68
C LEU A 471 -24.54 -4.66 -2.05
N ILE A 472 -23.50 -5.48 -2.14
CA ILE A 472 -22.11 -5.07 -1.93
C ILE A 472 -21.52 -4.71 -3.28
N VAL A 473 -20.92 -3.52 -3.38
CA VAL A 473 -20.40 -2.98 -4.64
C VAL A 473 -18.93 -2.59 -4.45
N GLY A 474 -18.05 -3.09 -5.32
CA GLY A 474 -16.68 -2.62 -5.42
C GLY A 474 -16.62 -1.43 -6.37
N GLY A 475 -16.64 -0.21 -5.86
CA GLY A 475 -16.76 1.00 -6.67
C GLY A 475 -15.47 1.78 -6.76
N LEU A 476 -14.95 2.00 -7.97
CA LEU A 476 -13.82 2.87 -8.26
C LEU A 476 -14.27 4.33 -8.19
N ASN A 477 -13.64 5.12 -7.33
CA ASN A 477 -13.92 6.55 -7.30
C ASN A 477 -13.27 7.24 -8.52
N ALA A 478 -14.06 8.08 -9.20
CA ALA A 478 -13.63 8.77 -10.42
C ALA A 478 -12.48 9.75 -10.20
N GLU A 479 -12.36 10.33 -9.01
CA GLU A 479 -11.33 11.31 -8.67
C GLU A 479 -10.06 10.62 -8.20
N THR A 480 -10.22 9.66 -7.30
CA THR A 480 -9.13 9.09 -6.48
C THR A 480 -8.50 7.87 -7.14
N LYS A 481 -9.22 7.23 -8.06
CA LYS A 481 -8.85 5.97 -8.72
C LYS A 481 -8.59 4.81 -7.75
N PHE A 482 -9.07 4.90 -6.50
CA PHE A 482 -9.12 3.78 -5.56
C PHE A 482 -10.51 3.13 -5.61
N SER A 483 -10.54 1.79 -5.60
CA SER A 483 -11.78 1.02 -5.46
C SER A 483 -12.02 0.67 -4.01
N GLN A 484 -13.26 0.86 -3.56
CA GLN A 484 -13.68 0.66 -2.18
C GLN A 484 -14.95 -0.18 -2.15
N LEU A 485 -15.22 -0.82 -1.02
CA LEU A 485 -16.46 -1.58 -0.83
C LEU A 485 -17.56 -0.67 -0.30
N TRP A 486 -18.74 -0.79 -0.91
CA TRP A 486 -19.94 -0.04 -0.57
C TRP A 486 -21.10 -1.00 -0.33
N PHE A 487 -21.98 -0.65 0.59
CA PHE A 487 -23.29 -1.27 0.72
C PHE A 487 -24.34 -0.33 0.15
N LEU A 488 -25.11 -0.82 -0.81
CA LEU A 488 -26.27 -0.16 -1.38
C LEU A 488 -27.52 -0.86 -0.87
N SER A 489 -28.32 -0.20 -0.03
CA SER A 489 -29.59 -0.76 0.44
C SER A 489 -30.56 -0.93 -0.72
N TYR A 490 -31.32 -2.02 -0.73
CA TYR A 490 -32.36 -2.26 -1.72
C TYR A 490 -33.72 -2.45 -1.02
N PRO A 491 -34.81 -1.84 -1.50
CA PRO A 491 -34.90 -1.00 -2.71
C PRO A 491 -34.59 0.49 -2.48
N ASP A 492 -34.31 0.91 -1.25
CA ASP A 492 -34.26 2.34 -0.87
C ASP A 492 -33.14 3.15 -1.55
N GLY A 493 -32.06 2.49 -1.99
CA GLY A 493 -30.94 3.12 -2.68
C GLY A 493 -30.01 3.95 -1.78
N ASN A 494 -30.05 3.77 -0.46
CA ASN A 494 -29.11 4.40 0.45
C ASN A 494 -27.73 3.76 0.31
N LEU A 495 -26.72 4.59 0.06
CA LEU A 495 -25.35 4.15 -0.11
C LEU A 495 -24.55 4.43 1.16
N ARG A 496 -23.86 3.41 1.68
CA ARG A 496 -22.85 3.57 2.73
C ARG A 496 -21.52 2.94 2.31
N ARG A 497 -20.42 3.58 2.69
CA ARG A 497 -19.08 3.04 2.50
C ARG A 497 -18.80 2.00 3.58
N ILE A 498 -18.22 0.86 3.20
CA ILE A 498 -17.83 -0.23 4.11
C ILE A 498 -16.36 -0.09 4.50
N THR A 499 -15.47 0.04 3.52
CA THR A 499 -14.02 0.20 3.73
C THR A 499 -13.64 1.67 3.62
N ASN A 500 -12.72 2.16 4.46
CA ASN A 500 -12.32 3.59 4.43
C ASN A 500 -10.82 3.78 4.70
N ASP A 501 -10.01 2.80 4.35
CA ASP A 501 -8.56 2.86 4.44
C ASP A 501 -7.92 3.23 3.08
N LEU A 502 -6.59 3.22 3.05
CA LEU A 502 -5.75 3.57 1.90
C LEU A 502 -5.60 2.42 0.88
N GLU A 503 -6.33 1.33 1.04
CA GLU A 503 -6.18 0.13 0.21
C GLU A 503 -7.21 0.10 -0.91
N THR A 504 -6.97 -0.73 -1.94
CA THR A 504 -7.94 -0.99 -2.99
C THR A 504 -8.62 -2.31 -2.74
N TYR A 505 -9.94 -2.34 -2.87
CA TYR A 505 -10.75 -3.57 -2.80
C TYR A 505 -11.60 -3.71 -4.05
N THR A 506 -11.48 -4.86 -4.70
CA THR A 506 -12.22 -5.22 -5.90
C THR A 506 -12.92 -6.56 -5.71
N ARG A 507 -13.86 -6.87 -6.60
CA ARG A 507 -14.46 -8.20 -6.68
C ARG A 507 -15.09 -8.71 -5.37
N PRO A 508 -16.05 -7.99 -4.77
CA PRO A 508 -16.74 -8.47 -3.59
C PRO A 508 -17.55 -9.75 -3.89
N ASP A 509 -17.58 -10.66 -2.92
CA ASP A 509 -18.47 -11.84 -2.93
C ASP A 509 -18.85 -12.23 -1.50
N THR A 510 -20.11 -12.59 -1.26
CA THR A 510 -20.68 -12.70 0.10
C THR A 510 -21.10 -14.13 0.43
N THR A 511 -21.05 -14.50 1.71
CA THR A 511 -21.56 -15.78 2.20
C THR A 511 -23.08 -15.78 2.23
N ALA A 512 -23.72 -16.95 2.11
CA ALA A 512 -25.19 -17.04 2.10
C ALA A 512 -25.84 -16.61 3.42
N ASP A 513 -25.11 -16.58 4.53
CA ASP A 513 -25.57 -16.05 5.82
C ASP A 513 -25.36 -14.53 5.97
N ASN A 514 -24.75 -13.88 4.97
CA ASN A 514 -24.38 -12.47 4.92
C ASN A 514 -23.48 -11.99 6.07
N LYS A 515 -22.80 -12.89 6.79
CA LYS A 515 -21.92 -12.52 7.91
C LYS A 515 -20.50 -12.23 7.47
N SER A 516 -20.11 -12.77 6.32
CA SER A 516 -18.79 -12.57 5.76
C SER A 516 -18.84 -12.21 4.29
N LEU A 517 -17.83 -11.50 3.82
CA LEU A 517 -17.58 -11.26 2.41
C LEU A 517 -16.09 -11.36 2.14
N ILE A 518 -15.72 -11.74 0.92
CA ILE A 518 -14.35 -11.64 0.43
C ILE A 518 -14.23 -10.47 -0.54
N ALA A 519 -13.01 -9.98 -0.71
CA ALA A 519 -12.62 -9.10 -1.79
C ALA A 519 -11.18 -9.42 -2.23
N VAL A 520 -10.84 -9.07 -3.45
CA VAL A 520 -9.44 -9.04 -3.90
C VAL A 520 -8.85 -7.69 -3.49
N LYS A 521 -7.67 -7.73 -2.87
CA LYS A 521 -6.91 -6.58 -2.41
C LYS A 521 -5.59 -6.50 -3.19
N PRO A 522 -5.49 -5.69 -4.26
CA PRO A 522 -4.23 -5.42 -4.93
C PRO A 522 -3.26 -4.67 -4.00
N GLU A 523 -2.02 -5.12 -3.95
CA GLU A 523 -0.90 -4.48 -3.28
C GLU A 523 0.11 -4.04 -4.34
N ARG A 524 0.26 -2.72 -4.49
CA ARG A 524 1.15 -2.08 -5.45
C ARG A 524 2.31 -1.45 -4.70
N LEU A 525 3.48 -2.08 -4.79
CA LEU A 525 4.69 -1.58 -4.14
C LEU A 525 5.64 -1.05 -5.20
N PHE A 526 5.49 0.23 -5.54
CA PHE A 526 6.32 0.92 -6.54
C PHE A 526 7.17 1.97 -5.84
N ASN A 527 8.46 1.97 -6.14
CA ASN A 527 9.39 2.94 -5.58
C ASN A 527 10.11 3.64 -6.73
N ILE A 528 10.80 4.73 -6.39
CA ILE A 528 11.74 5.35 -7.31
C ILE A 528 13.07 4.61 -7.24
N TRP A 529 13.58 4.21 -8.40
CA TRP A 529 14.87 3.56 -8.55
C TRP A 529 15.75 4.34 -9.53
N PHE A 530 17.05 4.23 -9.36
CA PHE A 530 18.04 4.72 -10.29
C PHE A 530 19.03 3.61 -10.66
N SER A 531 19.39 3.51 -11.93
CA SER A 531 20.42 2.59 -12.42
C SER A 531 21.39 3.37 -13.30
N ALA A 532 22.69 3.25 -13.00
CA ALA A 532 23.72 3.97 -13.74
C ALA A 532 23.95 3.41 -15.15
N ASP A 533 23.75 2.10 -15.34
CA ASP A 533 24.06 1.38 -16.58
C ASP A 533 22.93 0.49 -17.12
N GLY A 534 21.76 0.50 -16.46
CA GLY A 534 20.61 -0.32 -16.84
C GLY A 534 20.67 -1.78 -16.34
N THR A 535 21.67 -2.15 -15.54
CA THR A 535 21.82 -3.49 -14.98
C THR A 535 21.27 -3.61 -13.55
N PRO A 536 20.90 -4.82 -13.09
CA PRO A 536 20.47 -5.04 -11.71
C PRO A 536 21.49 -4.62 -10.65
N ASN A 537 22.79 -4.77 -10.93
CA ASN A 537 23.86 -4.47 -9.98
C ASN A 537 24.03 -2.97 -9.69
N SER A 538 23.67 -2.11 -10.64
CA SER A 538 23.71 -0.66 -10.45
C SER A 538 22.37 -0.09 -9.97
N LEU A 539 21.36 -0.93 -9.81
CA LEU A 539 20.01 -0.53 -9.44
C LEU A 539 19.95 -0.18 -7.94
N LYS A 540 19.63 1.07 -7.63
CA LYS A 540 19.51 1.62 -6.28
C LYS A 540 18.11 2.16 -6.06
N ARG A 541 17.48 1.77 -4.95
CA ARG A 541 16.20 2.34 -4.52
C ARG A 541 16.44 3.70 -3.86
N LEU A 542 15.68 4.72 -4.25
CA LEU A 542 15.83 6.09 -3.75
C LEU A 542 14.78 6.47 -2.71
N THR A 543 13.57 5.93 -2.79
CA THR A 543 12.52 6.17 -1.78
C THR A 543 12.52 5.07 -0.70
N LEU A 544 12.15 5.43 0.53
CA LEU A 544 12.10 4.53 1.70
C LEU A 544 10.66 4.39 2.22
N GLU A 545 10.36 3.18 2.73
CA GLU A 545 9.07 2.66 3.27
C GLU A 545 7.87 2.71 2.31
N GLU A 546 7.39 1.51 1.93
CA GLU A 546 6.05 1.28 1.35
C GLU A 546 5.59 2.27 0.26
N GLY A 547 6.42 2.55 -0.77
CA GLY A 547 5.98 3.36 -1.91
C GLY A 547 4.67 2.84 -2.51
N LYS A 548 3.56 3.55 -2.27
CA LYS A 548 2.24 3.32 -2.83
C LYS A 548 2.12 4.17 -4.08
N ASP A 549 2.53 3.59 -5.21
CA ASP A 549 2.45 4.22 -6.52
C ASP A 549 3.43 5.38 -6.80
N ASP A 550 4.60 5.39 -6.16
CA ASP A 550 5.65 6.40 -6.41
C ASP A 550 6.00 6.49 -7.91
N GLY A 551 5.85 7.69 -8.46
CA GLY A 551 6.18 8.01 -9.84
C GLY A 551 5.19 7.48 -10.88
N LEU A 552 4.06 6.86 -10.49
CA LEU A 552 3.10 6.26 -11.43
C LEU A 552 2.49 7.31 -12.38
N SER A 553 2.14 8.47 -11.83
CA SER A 553 1.54 9.60 -12.55
C SER A 553 2.56 10.56 -13.16
N GLY A 554 3.85 10.32 -12.94
CA GLY A 554 4.93 11.04 -13.62
C GLY A 554 6.28 10.98 -12.90
N LEU A 555 7.32 11.04 -13.72
CA LEU A 555 8.72 10.94 -13.31
C LEU A 555 9.58 11.75 -14.27
N ALA A 556 10.44 12.60 -13.72
CA ALA A 556 11.43 13.37 -14.46
C ALA A 556 12.75 13.41 -13.70
N GLN A 557 13.85 13.52 -14.45
CA GLN A 557 15.18 13.68 -13.89
C GLN A 557 15.72 15.04 -14.30
N ALA A 558 16.15 15.82 -13.30
CA ALA A 558 16.79 17.10 -13.47
C ALA A 558 18.28 16.94 -13.80
N PRO A 559 18.92 17.99 -14.35
CA PRO A 559 20.39 18.10 -14.31
C PRO A 559 20.90 17.95 -12.87
N GLN A 560 22.13 17.42 -12.70
CA GLN A 560 22.78 17.19 -11.39
C GLN A 560 22.16 16.05 -10.54
N GLY A 561 21.27 15.25 -11.10
CA GLY A 561 20.81 14.00 -10.49
C GLY A 561 19.62 14.13 -9.55
N LYS A 562 18.99 15.30 -9.43
CA LYS A 562 17.70 15.42 -8.71
C LYS A 562 16.59 14.74 -9.51
N ILE A 563 15.72 13.99 -8.86
CA ILE A 563 14.59 13.30 -9.46
C ILE A 563 13.31 13.89 -8.90
N VAL A 564 12.38 14.24 -9.79
CA VAL A 564 11.06 14.79 -9.47
C VAL A 564 10.01 13.76 -9.87
N TYR A 565 9.14 13.40 -8.94
CA TYR A 565 8.19 12.31 -9.11
C TYR A 565 6.87 12.62 -8.42
N THR A 566 5.83 11.84 -8.72
CA THR A 566 4.50 12.00 -8.12
C THR A 566 4.23 10.96 -7.04
N VAL A 567 3.49 11.30 -6.00
CA VAL A 567 2.98 10.37 -4.98
C VAL A 567 1.46 10.55 -4.86
N GLY A 568 0.70 9.47 -4.91
CA GLY A 568 -0.75 9.50 -4.74
C GLY A 568 -1.15 9.18 -3.30
N ILE A 569 -1.80 10.11 -2.60
CA ILE A 569 -2.26 9.94 -1.20
C ILE A 569 -3.64 10.60 -1.04
N ASN A 570 -4.62 9.90 -0.47
CA ASN A 570 -5.91 10.48 -0.05
C ASN A 570 -6.52 11.47 -1.07
N ASP A 571 -6.86 10.96 -2.25
CA ASP A 571 -7.58 11.71 -3.29
C ASP A 571 -6.77 12.87 -3.92
N THR A 572 -5.48 12.96 -3.58
CA THR A 572 -4.54 13.95 -4.10
C THR A 572 -3.37 13.25 -4.80
N ILE A 573 -2.74 13.97 -5.73
CA ILE A 573 -1.44 13.57 -6.27
C ILE A 573 -0.52 14.74 -6.03
N ASP A 574 0.56 14.49 -5.29
CA ASP A 574 1.54 15.51 -4.97
C ASP A 574 2.86 15.25 -5.67
N ILE A 575 3.58 16.33 -5.96
CA ILE A 575 4.91 16.26 -6.54
C ILE A 575 5.93 16.25 -5.41
N TRP A 576 6.85 15.33 -5.51
CA TRP A 576 7.97 15.14 -4.59
C TRP A 576 9.29 15.23 -5.36
N SER A 577 10.37 15.44 -4.62
CA SER A 577 11.71 15.34 -5.17
C SER A 577 12.65 14.58 -4.25
N VAL A 578 13.60 13.87 -4.84
CA VAL A 578 14.67 13.13 -4.14
C VAL A 578 15.96 13.23 -4.97
N ASN A 579 17.11 13.22 -4.31
CA ASN A 579 18.40 13.17 -5.00
C ASN A 579 18.70 11.74 -5.50
N ALA A 580 19.56 11.59 -6.51
CA ALA A 580 19.98 10.29 -7.05
C ALA A 580 20.74 9.40 -6.04
N ASP A 581 21.15 9.94 -4.88
CA ASP A 581 21.73 9.19 -3.76
C ASP A 581 20.68 8.79 -2.69
N GLY A 582 19.42 9.21 -2.86
CA GLY A 582 18.33 9.00 -1.92
C GLY A 582 18.16 10.11 -0.86
N GLY A 583 19.04 11.12 -0.85
CA GLY A 583 18.96 12.28 0.05
C GLY A 583 17.92 13.32 -0.37
N ASP A 584 17.66 14.29 0.52
CA ASP A 584 16.72 15.42 0.30
C ASP A 584 15.33 14.99 -0.23
N ASN A 585 14.80 13.88 0.27
CA ASN A 585 13.45 13.44 -0.11
C ASN A 585 12.39 14.34 0.55
N ARG A 586 11.65 15.11 -0.25
CA ARG A 586 10.65 16.07 0.23
C ARG A 586 9.52 16.32 -0.77
N GLN A 587 8.37 16.69 -0.22
CA GLN A 587 7.20 17.14 -0.95
C GLN A 587 7.37 18.58 -1.46
N LEU A 588 6.88 18.86 -2.68
CA LEU A 588 6.92 20.16 -3.34
C LEU A 588 5.54 20.83 -3.46
N THR A 589 4.44 20.08 -3.51
CA THR A 589 3.06 20.60 -3.61
C THR A 589 2.23 20.21 -2.39
N PHE A 590 1.29 21.07 -1.97
CA PHE A 590 0.50 20.87 -0.73
C PHE A 590 -0.98 21.30 -0.88
N ASP A 591 -1.45 21.48 -2.11
CA ASP A 591 -2.67 22.24 -2.45
C ASP A 591 -3.94 21.39 -2.60
N GLN A 592 -3.94 20.17 -2.04
CA GLN A 592 -5.08 19.23 -2.11
C GLN A 592 -5.63 19.05 -3.53
N ALA A 593 -4.75 19.04 -4.53
CA ALA A 593 -5.09 18.88 -5.93
C ALA A 593 -4.43 17.62 -6.52
N LEU A 594 -4.77 17.33 -7.78
CA LEU A 594 -4.08 16.34 -8.60
C LEU A 594 -2.96 17.05 -9.37
N ASN A 595 -1.72 16.87 -8.92
CA ASN A 595 -0.50 17.40 -9.54
C ASN A 595 0.28 16.26 -10.18
N PHE A 596 0.38 16.21 -11.52
CA PHE A 596 0.94 15.07 -12.23
C PHE A 596 1.76 15.44 -13.46
N GLN A 597 2.44 14.44 -14.04
CA GLN A 597 3.30 14.58 -15.22
C GLN A 597 4.35 15.71 -15.09
N PRO A 598 5.16 15.77 -14.00
CA PRO A 598 6.19 16.79 -13.89
C PRO A 598 7.27 16.59 -14.95
N ILE A 599 7.79 17.72 -15.46
CA ILE A 599 9.03 17.81 -16.23
C ILE A 599 9.91 18.90 -15.63
N VAL A 600 11.22 18.77 -15.76
CA VAL A 600 12.20 19.74 -15.25
C VAL A 600 12.80 20.52 -16.40
N SER A 601 13.02 21.82 -16.22
CA SER A 601 13.69 22.66 -17.22
C SER A 601 15.11 22.16 -17.51
N PRO A 602 15.64 22.31 -18.74
CA PRO A 602 17.00 21.88 -19.08
C PRO A 602 18.09 22.52 -18.21
N ASP A 603 17.84 23.72 -17.67
CA ASP A 603 18.75 24.42 -16.74
C ASP A 603 18.54 24.03 -15.26
N GLY A 604 17.57 23.15 -14.97
CA GLY A 604 17.29 22.63 -13.64
C GLY A 604 16.60 23.59 -12.67
N LYS A 605 16.15 24.77 -13.13
CA LYS A 605 15.59 25.80 -12.24
C LYS A 605 14.10 25.66 -11.96
N TYR A 606 13.33 25.11 -12.89
CA TYR A 606 11.87 25.08 -12.80
C TYR A 606 11.30 23.68 -13.01
N VAL A 607 10.16 23.42 -12.39
CA VAL A 607 9.30 22.26 -12.67
C VAL A 607 8.04 22.74 -13.37
N ILE A 608 7.72 22.12 -14.50
CA ILE A 608 6.42 22.25 -15.16
C ILE A 608 5.60 21.01 -14.87
N PHE A 609 4.33 21.17 -14.55
CA PHE A 609 3.46 20.06 -14.22
C PHE A 609 2.01 20.37 -14.60
N VAL A 610 1.19 19.33 -14.67
CA VAL A 610 -0.25 19.46 -14.87
C VAL A 610 -0.92 19.52 -13.50
N SER A 611 -1.85 20.46 -13.32
CA SER A 611 -2.66 20.52 -12.10
C SER A 611 -4.11 20.83 -12.40
N ASN A 612 -5.02 20.17 -11.67
CA ASN A 612 -6.46 20.43 -11.72
C ASN A 612 -6.94 21.45 -10.66
N ARG A 613 -6.03 22.09 -9.90
CA ARG A 613 -6.36 23.00 -8.79
C ARG A 613 -7.24 24.21 -9.17
N SER A 614 -7.43 24.45 -10.46
CA SER A 614 -8.28 25.52 -11.03
C SER A 614 -9.57 24.97 -11.68
N GLY A 615 -9.96 23.75 -11.32
CA GLY A 615 -11.18 23.08 -11.80
C GLY A 615 -11.03 22.31 -13.11
N LYS A 616 -9.89 22.43 -13.80
CA LYS A 616 -9.54 21.69 -15.02
C LYS A 616 -8.03 21.52 -15.13
N ASN A 617 -7.58 20.57 -15.95
CA ASN A 617 -6.16 20.30 -16.16
C ASN A 617 -5.49 21.46 -16.91
N ASN A 618 -4.64 22.18 -16.19
CA ASN A 618 -3.86 23.33 -16.67
C ASN A 618 -2.36 23.07 -16.50
N LEU A 619 -1.50 23.77 -17.25
CA LEU A 619 -0.05 23.72 -17.03
C LEU A 619 0.37 24.78 -16.01
N TRP A 620 1.15 24.34 -15.04
CA TRP A 620 1.71 25.15 -13.96
C TRP A 620 3.22 25.08 -13.96
N ARG A 621 3.85 26.15 -13.48
CA ARG A 621 5.29 26.29 -13.27
C ARG A 621 5.55 26.58 -11.81
N MET A 622 6.57 25.96 -11.23
CA MET A 622 7.13 26.34 -9.94
C MET A 622 8.66 26.29 -10.00
N ASN A 623 9.34 26.88 -9.02
CA ASN A 623 10.77 26.69 -8.81
C ASN A 623 11.08 25.24 -8.43
N ILE A 624 12.31 24.78 -8.68
CA ILE A 624 12.74 23.38 -8.42
C ILE A 624 12.69 22.96 -6.94
N ASP A 625 12.49 23.91 -6.03
CA ASP A 625 12.28 23.71 -4.60
C ASP A 625 10.80 23.75 -4.17
N GLY A 626 9.88 23.91 -5.13
CA GLY A 626 8.43 23.96 -4.90
C GLY A 626 7.86 25.37 -4.70
N THR A 627 8.70 26.40 -4.69
CA THR A 627 8.25 27.78 -4.44
C THR A 627 7.67 28.45 -5.69
N GLU A 628 6.93 29.54 -5.48
CA GLU A 628 6.38 30.42 -6.52
C GLU A 628 5.55 29.70 -7.63
N PRO A 629 4.54 28.89 -7.26
CA PRO A 629 3.68 28.25 -8.25
C PRO A 629 2.88 29.29 -9.04
N THR A 630 2.95 29.22 -10.37
CA THR A 630 2.29 30.13 -11.31
C THR A 630 1.67 29.35 -12.47
N ILE A 631 0.51 29.80 -12.94
CA ILE A 631 -0.16 29.18 -14.10
C ILE A 631 0.51 29.63 -15.41
N LEU A 632 0.79 28.66 -16.29
CA LEU A 632 1.31 28.89 -17.63
C LEU A 632 0.20 28.89 -18.68
N ILE A 633 -0.74 27.95 -18.58
CA ILE A 633 -1.87 27.82 -19.51
C ILE A 633 -3.16 27.68 -18.72
N GLU A 634 -4.10 28.59 -18.95
CA GLU A 634 -5.40 28.64 -18.26
C GLU A 634 -6.60 28.55 -19.22
N ASN A 635 -6.45 29.02 -20.46
CA ASN A 635 -7.60 29.23 -21.36
C ASN A 635 -7.98 28.00 -22.20
N ALA A 636 -7.21 26.91 -22.14
CA ALA A 636 -7.50 25.67 -22.85
C ALA A 636 -8.63 24.86 -22.18
N ARG A 637 -9.27 23.95 -22.93
CA ARG A 637 -10.28 23.02 -22.36
C ARG A 637 -9.65 22.09 -21.32
N ALA A 638 -8.54 21.46 -21.69
CA ALA A 638 -7.67 20.68 -20.82
C ALA A 638 -6.32 20.44 -21.54
N VAL A 639 -5.22 20.47 -20.77
CA VAL A 639 -3.86 20.21 -21.27
C VAL A 639 -3.16 19.12 -20.47
N SER A 640 -2.22 18.42 -21.09
CA SER A 640 -1.43 17.35 -20.46
C SER A 640 -0.17 17.00 -21.26
N GLU A 641 0.64 16.08 -20.75
CA GLU A 641 1.82 15.49 -21.41
C GLU A 641 2.86 16.53 -21.86
N PRO A 642 3.33 17.42 -20.97
CA PRO A 642 4.30 18.44 -21.35
C PRO A 642 5.70 17.84 -21.61
N ASN A 643 6.48 18.48 -22.49
CA ASN A 643 7.89 18.18 -22.75
C ASN A 643 8.66 19.46 -23.10
N PHE A 644 9.89 19.62 -22.59
CA PHE A 644 10.72 20.78 -22.93
C PHE A 644 11.42 20.59 -24.28
N THR A 645 11.61 21.67 -25.03
CA THR A 645 12.68 21.74 -26.02
C THR A 645 14.05 21.77 -25.33
N PRO A 646 15.12 21.24 -25.94
CA PRO A 646 16.46 21.21 -25.33
C PRO A 646 17.02 22.58 -24.94
N ASP A 647 16.61 23.65 -25.63
CA ASP A 647 17.00 25.03 -25.33
C ASP A 647 16.21 25.65 -24.15
N GLY A 648 15.21 24.94 -23.62
CA GLY A 648 14.36 25.38 -22.52
C GLY A 648 13.37 26.49 -22.87
N LYS A 649 13.31 26.96 -24.12
CA LYS A 649 12.48 28.11 -24.52
C LYS A 649 11.02 27.74 -24.77
N TRP A 650 10.77 26.50 -25.15
CA TRP A 650 9.43 26.02 -25.50
C TRP A 650 9.06 24.77 -24.70
N ILE A 651 7.76 24.64 -24.44
CA ILE A 651 7.14 23.42 -23.92
C ILE A 651 6.16 22.93 -24.97
N ILE A 652 6.33 21.70 -25.45
CA ILE A 652 5.34 20.99 -26.26
C ILE A 652 4.37 20.25 -25.33
N TYR A 653 3.09 20.20 -25.65
CA TYR A 653 2.06 19.58 -24.82
C TYR A 653 0.86 19.12 -25.66
N LYS A 654 0.06 18.23 -25.08
CA LYS A 654 -1.24 17.81 -25.63
C LYS A 654 -2.33 18.75 -25.13
N GLN A 655 -3.21 19.17 -26.05
CA GLN A 655 -4.41 19.96 -25.75
C GLN A 655 -5.67 19.26 -26.28
N MET A 656 -6.74 19.26 -25.50
CA MET A 656 -8.07 18.85 -25.97
C MET A 656 -8.75 20.02 -26.70
N GLU A 657 -9.11 19.81 -27.96
CA GLU A 657 -9.91 20.73 -28.77
C GLU A 657 -11.42 20.43 -28.60
N SER A 658 -11.77 19.15 -28.52
CA SER A 658 -13.12 18.64 -28.23
C SER A 658 -13.02 17.37 -27.35
N ALA A 659 -14.13 16.65 -27.16
CA ALA A 659 -14.11 15.36 -26.45
C ALA A 659 -13.22 14.32 -27.16
N ASP A 660 -13.29 14.29 -28.50
CA ASP A 660 -12.66 13.25 -29.33
C ASP A 660 -11.41 13.73 -30.08
N LEU A 661 -11.12 15.03 -30.04
CA LEU A 661 -9.97 15.63 -30.73
C LEU A 661 -8.96 16.18 -29.73
N SER A 662 -7.80 15.53 -29.65
CA SER A 662 -6.61 16.06 -28.99
C SER A 662 -5.50 16.36 -29.99
N THR A 663 -4.88 17.53 -29.90
CA THR A 663 -3.79 17.95 -30.78
C THR A 663 -2.55 18.35 -29.99
N ILE A 664 -1.42 18.50 -30.67
CA ILE A 664 -0.15 18.91 -30.05
C ILE A 664 0.08 20.41 -30.29
N TRP A 665 0.49 21.10 -29.23
CA TRP A 665 0.80 22.53 -29.22
C TRP A 665 2.16 22.77 -28.60
N LYS A 666 2.76 23.94 -28.86
CA LYS A 666 3.89 24.47 -28.09
C LYS A 666 3.57 25.82 -27.47
N ILE A 667 4.14 26.10 -26.31
CA ILE A 667 4.10 27.38 -25.62
C ILE A 667 5.51 27.88 -25.33
N ASN A 668 5.78 29.16 -25.56
CA ASN A 668 7.02 29.79 -25.15
C ASN A 668 6.99 30.08 -23.65
N VAL A 669 8.08 29.76 -22.95
CA VAL A 669 8.14 29.82 -21.47
C VAL A 669 8.16 31.27 -20.95
N GLU A 670 8.67 32.21 -21.73
CA GLU A 670 8.84 33.61 -21.32
C GLU A 670 7.64 34.47 -21.70
N ASP A 671 7.30 34.52 -23.00
CA ASP A 671 6.25 35.39 -23.52
C ASP A 671 4.85 34.74 -23.57
N LYS A 672 4.76 33.45 -23.20
CA LYS A 672 3.54 32.62 -23.19
C LYS A 672 2.83 32.48 -24.54
N ARG A 673 3.51 32.78 -25.65
CA ARG A 673 2.95 32.60 -27.00
C ARG A 673 2.72 31.12 -27.29
N THR A 674 1.52 30.78 -27.74
CA THR A 674 1.14 29.40 -28.11
C THR A 674 1.10 29.20 -29.62
N VAL A 675 1.49 28.03 -30.10
CA VAL A 675 1.44 27.61 -31.51
C VAL A 675 0.92 26.18 -31.61
N GLN A 676 -0.11 25.95 -32.43
CA GLN A 676 -0.61 24.61 -32.71
C GLN A 676 0.32 23.90 -33.71
N LEU A 677 0.73 22.68 -33.39
CA LEU A 677 1.68 21.89 -34.19
C LEU A 677 0.99 20.82 -35.04
N THR A 678 -0.08 20.21 -34.54
CA THR A 678 -0.89 19.22 -35.27
C THR A 678 -2.36 19.62 -35.32
N ARG A 679 -3.11 19.09 -36.29
CA ARG A 679 -4.56 19.38 -36.47
C ARG A 679 -5.42 18.12 -36.45
N ILE A 680 -4.83 16.99 -36.05
CA ILE A 680 -5.50 15.70 -36.00
C ILE A 680 -5.20 15.03 -34.66
N VAL A 681 -5.91 13.95 -34.37
CA VAL A 681 -5.75 13.19 -33.13
C VAL A 681 -4.29 12.78 -32.95
N SER A 682 -3.65 13.34 -31.92
CA SER A 682 -2.25 13.13 -31.59
C SER A 682 -2.04 13.18 -30.08
N SER A 683 -1.04 12.44 -29.59
CA SER A 683 -0.71 12.39 -28.15
C SER A 683 0.73 11.96 -27.87
N SER A 684 1.15 12.08 -26.61
CA SER A 684 2.46 11.69 -26.07
C SER A 684 3.65 12.30 -26.82
N PRO A 685 3.75 13.64 -26.93
CA PRO A 685 4.86 14.29 -27.61
C PRO A 685 6.18 14.13 -26.84
N THR A 686 7.28 13.87 -27.55
CA THR A 686 8.65 13.93 -27.03
C THR A 686 9.57 14.62 -28.04
N VAL A 687 10.37 15.57 -27.58
CA VAL A 687 11.26 16.38 -28.44
C VAL A 687 12.59 15.67 -28.68
N SER A 688 13.13 15.76 -29.89
CA SER A 688 14.46 15.24 -30.21
C SER A 688 15.56 16.03 -29.47
N PRO A 689 16.71 15.42 -29.13
CA PRO A 689 17.78 16.10 -28.38
C PRO A 689 18.39 17.30 -29.12
N ASP A 690 18.30 17.34 -30.44
CA ASP A 690 18.73 18.48 -31.26
C ASP A 690 17.66 19.59 -31.39
N GLY A 691 16.46 19.38 -30.83
CA GLY A 691 15.36 20.32 -30.82
C GLY A 691 14.66 20.53 -32.17
N LYS A 692 15.02 19.77 -33.21
CA LYS A 692 14.47 19.97 -34.57
C LYS A 692 13.17 19.24 -34.82
N PHE A 693 12.92 18.16 -34.10
CA PHE A 693 11.78 17.28 -34.32
C PHE A 693 11.07 16.96 -33.01
N PHE A 694 9.84 16.48 -33.12
CA PHE A 694 9.19 15.75 -32.05
C PHE A 694 8.57 14.46 -32.58
N ALA A 695 8.50 13.45 -31.73
CA ALA A 695 7.77 12.21 -31.99
C ALA A 695 6.46 12.20 -31.19
N CYS A 696 5.39 11.68 -31.77
CA CYS A 696 4.08 11.56 -31.11
C CYS A 696 3.29 10.37 -31.67
N TYR A 697 2.32 9.88 -30.91
CA TYR A 697 1.25 9.06 -31.47
C TYR A 697 0.39 9.92 -32.39
N TYR A 698 0.05 9.38 -33.55
CA TYR A 698 -0.60 10.09 -34.64
C TYR A 698 -1.64 9.19 -35.32
N SER A 699 -2.88 9.65 -35.45
CA SER A 699 -3.90 8.97 -36.26
C SER A 699 -3.69 9.27 -37.74
N THR A 700 -3.70 8.27 -38.61
CA THR A 700 -3.78 8.52 -40.04
C THR A 700 -5.18 9.03 -40.44
N PRO A 701 -5.33 9.89 -41.47
CA PRO A 701 -6.64 10.38 -41.91
C PRO A 701 -7.63 9.27 -42.32
N GLU A 702 -7.12 8.08 -42.62
CA GLU A 702 -7.90 6.88 -42.98
C GLU A 702 -8.51 6.18 -41.76
N TYR A 703 -7.99 6.41 -40.54
CA TYR A 703 -8.45 5.81 -39.29
C TYR A 703 -8.83 6.90 -38.28
N ILE A 704 -10.14 7.09 -38.10
CA ILE A 704 -10.68 8.08 -37.16
C ILE A 704 -10.72 7.46 -35.76
N GLY A 705 -10.16 8.15 -34.77
CA GLY A 705 -10.45 7.92 -33.33
C GLY A 705 -9.33 7.27 -32.50
N THR A 706 -8.42 6.51 -33.10
CA THR A 706 -7.27 5.93 -32.37
C THR A 706 -5.96 6.12 -33.13
N PRO A 707 -4.92 6.71 -32.51
CA PRO A 707 -3.60 6.78 -33.12
C PRO A 707 -3.07 5.39 -33.44
N ASP A 708 -2.78 5.14 -34.72
CA ASP A 708 -2.32 3.87 -35.26
C ASP A 708 -0.83 3.89 -35.64
N LYS A 709 -0.24 5.10 -35.76
CA LYS A 709 1.16 5.29 -36.13
C LYS A 709 1.91 6.11 -35.09
N LEU A 710 3.24 6.00 -35.15
CA LEU A 710 4.13 6.99 -34.56
C LEU A 710 4.62 7.95 -35.65
N ALA A 711 4.41 9.25 -35.45
CA ALA A 711 4.87 10.29 -36.36
C ALA A 711 6.12 10.99 -35.83
N ILE A 712 7.08 11.26 -36.73
CA ILE A 712 8.17 12.22 -36.53
C ILE A 712 7.81 13.48 -37.32
N ILE A 713 7.68 14.61 -36.61
CA ILE A 713 7.21 15.90 -37.15
C ILE A 713 8.26 16.98 -36.83
N SER A 714 8.36 17.99 -37.70
CA SER A 714 9.16 19.20 -37.42
C SER A 714 8.69 19.87 -36.12
N ILE A 715 9.61 20.48 -35.36
CA ILE A 715 9.27 21.26 -34.15
C ILE A 715 8.41 22.50 -34.46
N ASP A 716 8.34 22.91 -35.73
CA ASP A 716 7.47 23.98 -36.22
C ASP A 716 6.09 23.48 -36.65
N GLY A 717 5.84 22.17 -36.54
CA GLY A 717 4.57 21.53 -36.84
C GLY A 717 4.43 21.14 -38.31
N GLY A 718 3.20 20.78 -38.69
CA GLY A 718 2.87 20.39 -40.07
C GLY A 718 2.68 18.88 -40.23
N GLN A 719 2.85 18.40 -41.46
CA GLN A 719 2.68 16.98 -41.79
C GLN A 719 3.87 16.15 -41.28
N PRO A 720 3.66 14.87 -40.93
CA PRO A 720 4.73 13.96 -40.56
C PRO A 720 5.80 13.84 -41.65
N LEU A 721 7.07 13.97 -41.23
CA LEU A 721 8.22 13.68 -42.07
C LEU A 721 8.45 12.17 -42.19
N LYS A 722 8.06 11.43 -41.15
CA LYS A 722 8.12 9.97 -41.12
C LYS A 722 6.96 9.41 -40.31
N LEU A 723 6.36 8.34 -40.82
CA LEU A 723 5.42 7.50 -40.08
C LEU A 723 6.09 6.15 -39.84
N LEU A 724 6.00 5.65 -38.62
CA LEU A 724 6.61 4.40 -38.19
C LEU A 724 5.54 3.44 -37.68
N ASP A 725 5.59 2.23 -38.23
CA ASP A 725 4.92 1.04 -37.70
C ASP A 725 5.77 0.46 -36.58
N PHE A 726 5.40 0.75 -35.33
CA PHE A 726 6.03 0.08 -34.19
C PHE A 726 5.31 -1.23 -33.90
N PRO A 727 6.00 -2.25 -33.36
CA PRO A 727 5.32 -3.51 -33.03
C PRO A 727 4.11 -3.22 -32.12
N LEU A 728 3.02 -3.96 -32.34
CA LEU A 728 1.77 -3.99 -31.55
C LEU A 728 1.97 -4.33 -30.04
N VAL A 729 3.21 -4.24 -29.55
CA VAL A 729 3.70 -4.59 -28.22
C VAL A 729 3.90 -3.34 -27.34
N LEU A 730 3.68 -2.12 -27.86
CA LEU A 730 3.63 -0.87 -27.08
C LEU A 730 2.36 -0.77 -26.20
N LYS A 731 2.14 -1.72 -25.29
CA LYS A 731 1.11 -1.57 -24.25
C LYS A 731 1.40 -0.40 -23.30
N SER A 732 2.65 0.06 -23.21
CA SER A 732 3.08 1.06 -22.22
C SER A 732 2.76 2.52 -22.58
N LYS A 733 2.29 2.83 -23.81
CA LYS A 733 2.01 4.21 -24.32
C LYS A 733 3.10 5.25 -24.01
N GLN A 734 4.32 4.82 -23.66
CA GLN A 734 5.39 5.68 -23.16
C GLN A 734 6.66 5.40 -23.94
N PHE A 735 7.18 6.46 -24.55
CA PHE A 735 8.46 6.45 -25.24
C PHE A 735 9.14 7.82 -25.12
N ARG A 736 10.45 7.86 -25.31
CA ARG A 736 11.27 9.07 -25.31
C ARG A 736 12.35 8.96 -26.36
N TRP A 737 12.82 10.08 -26.89
CA TRP A 737 14.06 10.07 -27.68
C TRP A 737 15.24 9.62 -26.83
N ALA A 738 16.09 8.76 -27.40
CA ALA A 738 17.43 8.52 -26.88
C ALA A 738 18.27 9.79 -27.02
N ASN A 739 19.24 9.99 -26.12
CA ASN A 739 20.08 11.19 -26.11
C ASN A 739 20.94 11.35 -27.38
N ASP A 740 21.13 10.28 -28.16
CA ASP A 740 21.83 10.29 -29.44
C ASP A 740 20.99 10.86 -30.60
N GLY A 741 19.67 11.04 -30.41
CA GLY A 741 18.73 11.49 -31.43
C GLY A 741 18.48 10.50 -32.56
N LYS A 742 18.95 9.25 -32.45
CA LYS A 742 18.86 8.22 -33.49
C LYS A 742 17.84 7.13 -33.18
N SER A 743 17.41 7.03 -31.93
CA SER A 743 16.51 5.97 -31.48
C SER A 743 15.41 6.49 -30.57
N LEU A 744 14.31 5.75 -30.49
CA LEU A 744 13.25 5.95 -29.53
C LEU A 744 13.29 4.83 -28.50
N ILE A 745 13.32 5.21 -27.22
CA ILE A 745 13.34 4.29 -26.07
C ILE A 745 11.92 4.08 -25.59
N TYR A 746 11.55 2.84 -25.33
CA TYR A 746 10.23 2.43 -24.84
C TYR A 746 10.34 1.27 -23.87
N ILE A 747 9.29 1.03 -23.09
CA ILE A 747 9.17 -0.15 -22.24
C ILE A 747 8.56 -1.28 -23.08
N ASP A 748 9.28 -2.39 -23.18
CA ASP A 748 8.82 -3.62 -23.83
C ASP A 748 8.84 -4.78 -22.83
N LYS A 749 7.85 -5.65 -22.93
CA LYS A 749 7.70 -6.84 -22.12
C LYS A 749 7.96 -8.07 -22.97
N ARG A 750 9.25 -8.39 -23.14
CA ARG A 750 9.71 -9.66 -23.74
C ARG A 750 10.04 -10.64 -22.62
N ASP A 751 9.69 -11.91 -22.82
CA ASP A 751 9.88 -12.97 -21.83
C ASP A 751 9.30 -12.64 -20.45
N ARG A 752 8.21 -11.84 -20.44
CA ARG A 752 7.39 -11.50 -19.27
C ARG A 752 8.08 -10.58 -18.24
N ILE A 753 9.22 -9.98 -18.55
CA ILE A 753 9.92 -8.98 -17.72
C ILE A 753 10.00 -7.65 -18.48
N ASP A 754 9.73 -6.55 -17.78
CA ASP A 754 9.77 -5.23 -18.39
C ASP A 754 11.21 -4.73 -18.47
N ASN A 755 11.65 -4.36 -19.68
CA ASN A 755 12.94 -3.74 -19.92
C ASN A 755 12.80 -2.56 -20.88
N LEU A 756 13.78 -1.66 -20.89
CA LEU A 756 13.86 -0.59 -21.87
C LEU A 756 14.51 -1.12 -23.16
N TRP A 757 13.92 -0.76 -24.28
CA TRP A 757 14.40 -1.07 -25.62
C TRP A 757 14.51 0.20 -26.43
N ALA A 758 15.57 0.32 -27.22
CA ALA A 758 15.79 1.38 -28.19
C ALA A 758 15.44 0.85 -29.58
N GLN A 759 14.50 1.49 -30.26
CA GLN A 759 14.24 1.28 -31.68
C GLN A 759 14.94 2.37 -32.49
N PRO A 760 15.94 2.01 -33.31
CA PRO A 760 16.53 2.95 -34.25
C PRO A 760 15.49 3.47 -35.23
N ILE A 761 15.46 4.80 -35.43
CA ILE A 761 14.54 5.41 -36.41
C ILE A 761 14.93 5.04 -37.85
N SER A 762 16.12 4.50 -38.08
CA SER A 762 16.55 3.94 -39.37
C SER A 762 15.74 2.70 -39.75
N GLY A 763 15.11 2.01 -38.79
CA GLY A 763 14.36 0.76 -39.00
C GLY A 763 15.15 -0.52 -38.70
N GLU A 764 16.37 -0.40 -38.18
CA GLU A 764 17.15 -1.55 -37.69
C GLU A 764 16.45 -2.25 -36.51
N PRO A 765 16.77 -3.53 -36.22
CA PRO A 765 16.16 -4.23 -35.08
C PRO A 765 16.36 -3.51 -33.75
N PRO A 766 15.38 -3.56 -32.83
CA PRO A 766 15.47 -2.88 -31.54
C PRO A 766 16.54 -3.51 -30.65
N LYS A 767 17.27 -2.66 -29.92
CA LYS A 767 18.33 -3.04 -28.98
C LYS A 767 17.86 -2.89 -27.54
N GLN A 768 18.09 -3.92 -26.73
CA GLN A 768 17.80 -3.87 -25.29
C GLN A 768 18.79 -2.94 -24.56
N LEU A 769 18.28 -2.10 -23.66
CA LEU A 769 19.07 -1.15 -22.87
C LEU A 769 19.18 -1.52 -21.39
N THR A 770 18.17 -2.20 -20.84
CA THR A 770 18.19 -2.67 -19.45
C THR A 770 18.07 -4.19 -19.40
N PHE A 771 18.62 -4.81 -18.37
CA PHE A 771 18.71 -6.26 -18.24
C PHE A 771 18.20 -6.74 -16.89
N PHE A 772 17.01 -6.29 -16.51
CA PHE A 772 16.36 -6.74 -15.28
C PHE A 772 15.81 -8.16 -15.43
N ASP A 773 15.78 -8.88 -14.32
CA ASP A 773 15.32 -10.27 -14.20
C ASP A 773 13.92 -10.40 -13.57
N SER A 774 13.36 -9.28 -13.11
CA SER A 774 12.13 -9.24 -12.30
C SER A 774 11.49 -7.84 -12.32
N GLY A 775 10.29 -7.72 -11.77
CA GLY A 775 9.58 -6.45 -11.57
C GLY A 775 8.99 -5.84 -12.84
N LYS A 776 8.15 -4.82 -12.63
CA LYS A 776 7.50 -4.03 -13.68
C LYS A 776 8.04 -2.62 -13.71
N ILE A 777 8.14 -2.05 -14.91
CA ILE A 777 8.53 -0.64 -15.12
C ILE A 777 7.26 0.15 -15.48
N TYR A 778 6.90 1.12 -14.66
CA TYR A 778 5.71 1.96 -14.87
C TYR A 778 6.04 3.24 -15.62
N LYS A 779 7.09 3.92 -15.18
CA LYS A 779 7.64 5.13 -15.80
C LYS A 779 9.16 5.02 -15.84
N PHE A 780 9.76 5.63 -16.86
CA PHE A 780 11.20 5.90 -16.89
C PHE A 780 11.51 7.34 -17.29
N ALA A 781 12.66 7.82 -16.83
CA ALA A 781 13.30 9.06 -17.26
C ALA A 781 14.78 8.79 -17.55
N LEU A 782 15.31 9.48 -18.56
CA LEU A 782 16.72 9.41 -18.92
C LEU A 782 17.49 10.49 -18.17
N ALA A 783 18.70 10.17 -17.71
CA ALA A 783 19.58 11.18 -17.17
C ALA A 783 19.98 12.18 -18.29
N PRO A 784 19.94 13.51 -18.05
CA PRO A 784 20.29 14.50 -19.07
C PRO A 784 21.71 14.36 -19.62
N ASP A 785 22.64 13.82 -18.83
CA ASP A 785 24.03 13.55 -19.23
C ASP A 785 24.19 12.23 -20.01
N GLY A 786 23.10 11.47 -20.21
CA GLY A 786 23.10 10.16 -20.84
C GLY A 786 23.62 9.02 -19.97
N LYS A 787 23.89 9.26 -18.69
CA LYS A 787 24.44 8.28 -17.77
C LYS A 787 23.38 7.81 -16.78
N GLY A 788 22.61 6.82 -17.22
CA GLY A 788 21.68 6.09 -16.38
C GLY A 788 20.22 6.47 -16.58
N PHE A 789 19.40 5.83 -15.75
CA PHE A 789 17.96 5.76 -15.90
C PHE A 789 17.31 5.86 -14.53
N ALA A 790 16.32 6.73 -14.40
CA ALA A 790 15.40 6.72 -13.27
C ALA A 790 14.13 5.95 -13.64
N PHE A 791 13.60 5.16 -12.70
CA PHE A 791 12.42 4.33 -12.89
C PHE A 791 11.43 4.52 -11.75
N SER A 792 10.14 4.52 -12.10
CA SER A 792 9.10 4.02 -11.20
C SER A 792 8.99 2.52 -11.48
N ARG A 793 9.45 1.72 -10.54
CA ARG A 793 9.57 0.26 -10.69
C ARG A 793 9.17 -0.45 -9.41
N GLY A 794 8.55 -1.62 -9.55
CA GLY A 794 8.18 -2.43 -8.40
C GLY A 794 7.44 -3.70 -8.77
N ASN A 795 6.74 -4.25 -7.79
CA ASN A 795 5.96 -5.47 -7.92
C ASN A 795 4.49 -5.18 -7.63
N GLU A 796 3.61 -5.92 -8.32
CA GLU A 796 2.20 -6.01 -7.98
C GLU A 796 1.94 -7.40 -7.41
N SER A 797 1.45 -7.45 -6.19
CA SER A 797 0.79 -8.62 -5.62
C SER A 797 -0.69 -8.33 -5.48
N SER A 798 -1.50 -9.36 -5.28
CA SER A 798 -2.86 -9.15 -4.79
C SER A 798 -3.29 -10.36 -3.99
N ASP A 799 -4.16 -10.14 -3.02
CA ASP A 799 -4.58 -11.21 -2.14
C ASP A 799 -6.08 -11.22 -1.95
N VAL A 800 -6.63 -12.40 -1.70
CA VAL A 800 -8.00 -12.51 -1.22
C VAL A 800 -8.02 -12.17 0.26
N VAL A 801 -8.80 -11.17 0.63
CA VAL A 801 -9.08 -10.80 2.02
C VAL A 801 -10.54 -11.12 2.34
N MET A 802 -10.78 -11.53 3.58
CA MET A 802 -12.09 -11.80 4.13
C MET A 802 -12.43 -10.76 5.17
N PHE A 803 -13.64 -10.26 5.08
CA PHE A 803 -14.24 -9.39 6.04
C PHE A 803 -15.35 -10.15 6.77
N SER A 804 -15.39 -10.06 8.09
CA SER A 804 -16.45 -10.60 8.92
C SER A 804 -17.06 -9.49 9.76
N ASP A 805 -18.34 -9.64 10.13
CA ASP A 805 -19.08 -8.64 10.93
C ASP A 805 -19.07 -7.25 10.27
N PHE A 806 -19.20 -7.20 8.93
CA PHE A 806 -19.13 -5.96 8.13
C PHE A 806 -20.43 -5.16 8.12
N ARG A 807 -21.50 -5.70 8.70
CA ARG A 807 -22.84 -5.12 8.63
C ARG A 807 -23.09 -4.06 9.68
#